data_AF-A0A2K3Q928-F1
#
_entry.id   AF-A0A2K3Q928-F1
#
_cell.length_a   1.000
_cell.length_b   1.000
_cell.length_c   1.000
_cell.angle_alpha   90.00
_cell.angle_beta   90.00
_cell.angle_gamma   90.00
#
_symmetry.space_group_name_H-M   'P 1'
#
loop_
_entity.id
_entity.type
_entity.pdbx_description
1 polymer ?
#
loop_
_entity_poly.entity_id
_entity_poly.type
_entity_poly.pdbx_seq_one_letter_code
_entity_poly.pdbx_strand_id
1 'polypeptide(L)'
;EPRAGLRYDFPVLPERHDEAVPGDVPRLEGLLDLESLPVIAGFGEVSSVGSSRTRWELEAHGEFSIEGCVELAWMTGLIRYERRRVRDGADAGAGWVECETGAPIADADVKRRLEGRLRAHTGIRLLDADASSNADPRLRDMLHEVGAEEDLPPFECSPQAAEAFRARHGSAVEVLGRSGDGAAATVRVRVRRGASIFVPKAINTDYFVGAQVPTGWDAARYGIPPEVLTQADRPALYALVCTVEAFLAAGLTDVYELYRYLHVSDVGNCLGSGAGGASAIQVFHEQRLLGREIRSDVLSEAFVGTASAWVNLLLLSASGPLRSGAGACASSLESLDNACDLIASGRAKFCLAGGYDVFTRPIYYEFGEMSALINSARDARCGREPAEMSRPFTTTRGGFVLSEGVGIQVVTTAALALEMGLPVYGVVALTHMAADKAGRSIPAPGGGILTAASQTDAGAAASSCLLANPALRARRIRASLGHVDRQCEADIDAIKMEADWIEARGPGRGPAAAETEAQIEGIRQAARREKQAVLRALGHDFWRNNPHISPISGALSVFGLTVQDISFASMHGTATRLNDLNECATLDRQMRHLGRDPGNPLLTIAQKSVVGHGVGASGAWAVNGALQAMHSGIIPGNRNADDIDPHLAGFDHLLLANENIVVRPDDIKAFSVTSFGFGQKGAQVIVVHPRYLYAAVSEPEYCAYRAKQISRARIASRELDRGLHGEGMFKAKEAPPYVGDEHAFLLNPLARTG
;
A
#
# COMPACT_ATOMS: atom_id res chain seq x y z
N GLU A 1 -33.15 5.30 17.98
CA GLU A 1 -32.52 5.75 16.71
C GLU A 1 -31.33 4.86 16.42
N PRO A 2 -31.06 4.53 15.15
CA PRO A 2 -29.89 3.75 14.76
C PRO A 2 -28.59 4.51 15.11
N ARG A 3 -27.57 3.79 15.56
CA ARG A 3 -26.24 4.31 15.92
C ARG A 3 -25.18 3.61 15.10
N ALA A 4 -24.09 4.31 14.78
CA ALA A 4 -22.97 3.75 14.05
C ALA A 4 -22.19 2.75 14.92
N GLY A 5 -21.89 1.58 14.38
CA GLY A 5 -21.08 0.54 15.01
C GLY A 5 -19.74 0.30 14.30
N LEU A 6 -18.89 1.33 14.20
CA LEU A 6 -17.60 1.25 13.51
C LEU A 6 -16.68 0.19 14.13
N ARG A 7 -16.18 -0.72 13.30
CA ARG A 7 -15.28 -1.82 13.71
C ARG A 7 -14.33 -2.20 12.58
N TYR A 8 -13.23 -2.86 12.95
CA TYR A 8 -12.38 -3.56 11.97
C TYR A 8 -12.97 -4.94 11.72
N ASP A 9 -13.39 -5.19 10.48
CA ASP A 9 -13.89 -6.50 10.07
C ASP A 9 -12.71 -7.44 9.74
N PHE A 10 -12.28 -8.20 10.75
CA PHE A 10 -11.28 -9.26 10.54
C PHE A 10 -11.90 -10.43 9.78
N PRO A 11 -11.09 -11.21 9.02
CA PRO A 11 -11.57 -12.43 8.36
C PRO A 11 -12.24 -13.37 9.37
N VAL A 12 -13.44 -13.85 9.01
CA VAL A 12 -14.23 -14.74 9.86
C VAL A 12 -13.60 -16.12 9.87
N LEU A 13 -13.35 -16.66 11.07
CA LEU A 13 -12.79 -17.99 11.27
C LEU A 13 -13.87 -18.95 11.79
N PRO A 14 -14.26 -19.97 10.99
CA PRO A 14 -15.19 -21.01 11.43
C PRO A 14 -14.77 -21.66 12.75
N GLU A 15 -15.74 -22.11 13.55
CA GLU A 15 -15.47 -22.74 14.84
C GLU A 15 -14.71 -24.05 14.71
N ARG A 16 -15.09 -24.85 13.71
CA ARG A 16 -14.48 -26.14 13.44
C ARG A 16 -13.41 -26.01 12.36
N HIS A 17 -12.30 -26.73 12.53
CA HIS A 17 -11.19 -26.72 11.58
C HIS A 17 -11.60 -27.26 10.21
N ASP A 18 -12.45 -28.28 10.16
CA ASP A 18 -12.94 -28.87 8.90
C ASP A 18 -13.87 -27.93 8.10
N GLU A 19 -14.51 -26.96 8.74
CA GLU A 19 -15.27 -25.89 8.08
C GLU A 19 -14.37 -24.76 7.58
N ALA A 20 -13.17 -24.60 8.15
CA ALA A 20 -12.19 -23.58 7.78
C ALA A 20 -11.26 -24.01 6.64
N VAL A 21 -11.30 -25.29 6.26
CA VAL A 21 -10.44 -25.92 5.25
C VAL A 21 -11.29 -26.32 4.04
N PRO A 22 -10.84 -26.10 2.79
CA PRO A 22 -11.57 -26.57 1.62
C PRO A 22 -11.65 -28.11 1.59
N GLY A 23 -12.85 -28.64 1.33
CA GLY A 23 -13.05 -30.09 1.23
C GLY A 23 -12.41 -30.75 0.00
N ASP A 24 -12.05 -29.97 -1.01
CA ASP A 24 -11.46 -30.41 -2.28
C ASP A 24 -9.91 -30.34 -2.31
N VAL A 25 -9.27 -29.95 -1.19
CA VAL A 25 -7.81 -29.75 -1.13
C VAL A 25 -7.10 -30.96 -0.54
N PRO A 26 -5.95 -31.39 -1.12
CA PRO A 26 -5.11 -32.42 -0.53
C PRO A 26 -4.67 -32.04 0.89
N ARG A 27 -4.46 -33.01 1.80
CA ARG A 27 -3.95 -32.69 3.14
C ARG A 27 -2.58 -32.00 3.03
N LEU A 28 -2.53 -30.68 3.25
CA LEU A 28 -1.35 -29.83 3.16
C LEU A 28 -0.54 -29.79 4.47
N GLU A 29 -1.06 -30.38 5.55
CA GLU A 29 -0.42 -30.46 6.86
C GLU A 29 1.03 -30.95 6.75
N GLY A 30 1.96 -30.12 7.23
CA GLY A 30 3.40 -30.39 7.22
C GLY A 30 4.05 -30.38 5.83
N LEU A 31 3.39 -29.79 4.81
CA LEU A 31 3.94 -29.70 3.44
C LEU A 31 4.43 -28.31 3.06
N LEU A 32 4.06 -27.28 3.83
CA LEU A 32 4.40 -25.89 3.55
C LEU A 32 5.45 -25.37 4.54
N ASP A 33 6.35 -24.52 4.05
CA ASP A 33 7.30 -23.80 4.89
C ASP A 33 6.67 -22.49 5.38
N LEU A 34 6.00 -22.54 6.54
CA LEU A 34 5.28 -21.38 7.08
C LEU A 34 6.21 -20.22 7.48
N GLU A 35 7.51 -20.47 7.66
CA GLU A 35 8.52 -19.46 8.01
C GLU A 35 9.00 -18.65 6.79
N SER A 36 8.69 -19.09 5.57
CA SER A 36 8.98 -18.34 4.34
C SER A 36 7.74 -17.97 3.54
N LEU A 37 6.53 -18.34 4.02
CA LEU A 37 5.28 -18.03 3.34
C LEU A 37 4.79 -16.61 3.66
N PRO A 38 4.77 -15.67 2.70
CA PRO A 38 4.27 -14.31 2.96
C PRO A 38 2.74 -14.29 3.02
N VAL A 39 2.22 -13.63 4.04
CA VAL A 39 0.77 -13.41 4.23
C VAL A 39 0.50 -11.94 4.50
N ILE A 40 -0.63 -11.44 4.01
CA ILE A 40 -1.11 -10.08 4.32
C ILE A 40 -1.91 -10.17 5.61
N ALA A 41 -1.33 -9.62 6.68
CA ALA A 41 -1.91 -9.64 8.02
C ALA A 41 -2.72 -8.40 8.35
N GLY A 42 -2.61 -7.32 7.56
CA GLY A 42 -3.40 -6.10 7.74
C GLY A 42 -3.24 -5.18 6.56
N PHE A 43 -4.14 -4.22 6.41
CA PHE A 43 -4.03 -3.20 5.38
C PHE A 43 -4.75 -1.91 5.78
N GLY A 44 -4.28 -0.79 5.24
CA GLY A 44 -4.87 0.53 5.37
C GLY A 44 -4.74 1.31 4.07
N GLU A 45 -5.49 2.39 3.95
CA GLU A 45 -5.33 3.36 2.86
C GLU A 45 -5.84 4.73 3.30
N VAL A 46 -5.27 5.76 2.70
CA VAL A 46 -5.90 7.08 2.60
C VAL A 46 -6.01 7.36 1.11
N SER A 47 -7.22 7.41 0.59
CA SER A 47 -7.52 7.64 -0.83
C SER A 47 -8.38 8.88 -1.00
N SER A 48 -8.78 9.17 -2.24
CA SER A 48 -9.78 10.19 -2.55
C SER A 48 -11.14 9.93 -1.90
N VAL A 49 -11.38 8.70 -1.42
CA VAL A 49 -12.63 8.28 -0.77
C VAL A 49 -12.45 8.10 0.75
N GLY A 50 -11.31 8.47 1.31
CA GLY A 50 -11.00 8.29 2.75
C GLY A 50 -10.28 6.97 3.03
N SER A 51 -10.69 6.28 4.10
CA SER A 51 -10.11 5.00 4.54
C SER A 51 -10.55 3.82 3.65
N SER A 52 -9.94 2.65 3.86
CA SER A 52 -10.30 1.42 3.12
C SER A 52 -11.72 0.95 3.38
N ARG A 53 -12.30 1.33 4.52
CA ARG A 53 -13.69 1.01 4.88
C ARG A 53 -14.65 1.88 4.07
N THR A 54 -14.46 3.19 4.13
CA THR A 54 -15.28 4.17 3.39
C THR A 54 -15.17 3.99 1.87
N ARG A 55 -13.96 3.75 1.35
CA ARG A 55 -13.74 3.43 -0.06
C ARG A 55 -14.45 2.14 -0.47
N TRP A 56 -14.38 1.09 0.34
CA TRP A 56 -15.08 -0.17 0.05
C TRP A 56 -16.60 0.00 0.00
N GLU A 57 -17.20 0.79 0.88
CA GLU A 57 -18.63 1.08 0.82
C GLU A 57 -19.03 1.71 -0.52
N LEU A 58 -18.28 2.71 -0.98
CA LEU A 58 -18.56 3.35 -2.26
C LEU A 58 -18.29 2.39 -3.43
N GLU A 59 -17.20 1.64 -3.40
CA GLU A 59 -16.83 0.69 -4.46
C GLU A 59 -17.83 -0.46 -4.56
N ALA A 60 -18.19 -1.11 -3.45
CA ALA A 60 -19.06 -2.27 -3.41
C ALA A 60 -20.56 -1.90 -3.44
N HIS A 61 -20.98 -0.79 -2.85
CA HIS A 61 -22.41 -0.48 -2.69
C HIS A 61 -22.84 0.79 -3.42
N GLY A 62 -21.91 1.68 -3.80
CA GLY A 62 -22.24 2.96 -4.44
C GLY A 62 -22.76 4.02 -3.46
N GLU A 63 -22.87 3.68 -2.18
CA GLU A 63 -23.31 4.59 -1.13
C GLU A 63 -22.60 4.36 0.20
N PHE A 64 -22.54 5.42 1.00
CA PHE A 64 -22.00 5.36 2.35
C PHE A 64 -23.09 4.92 3.33
N SER A 65 -22.75 4.05 4.27
CA SER A 65 -23.59 3.71 5.41
C SER A 65 -23.64 4.87 6.42
N ILE A 66 -24.33 4.67 7.56
CA ILE A 66 -24.27 5.65 8.66
C ILE A 66 -22.84 5.67 9.22
N GLU A 67 -22.22 4.50 9.37
CA GLU A 67 -20.84 4.32 9.80
C GLU A 67 -19.87 5.05 8.87
N GLY A 68 -20.00 4.85 7.54
CA GLY A 68 -19.16 5.52 6.56
C GLY A 68 -19.31 7.05 6.59
N CYS A 69 -20.54 7.55 6.75
CA CYS A 69 -20.78 8.99 6.90
C CYS A 69 -20.19 9.56 8.19
N VAL A 70 -20.30 8.85 9.32
CA VAL A 70 -19.70 9.23 10.61
C VAL A 70 -18.17 9.26 10.49
N GLU A 71 -17.57 8.24 9.89
CA GLU A 71 -16.12 8.16 9.72
C GLU A 71 -15.60 9.29 8.82
N LEU A 72 -16.23 9.52 7.66
CA LEU A 72 -15.88 10.60 6.75
C LEU A 72 -16.07 11.98 7.39
N ALA A 73 -17.21 12.22 8.06
CA ALA A 73 -17.46 13.48 8.75
C ALA A 73 -16.45 13.74 9.87
N TRP A 74 -16.00 12.68 10.57
CA TRP A 74 -15.00 12.80 11.61
C TRP A 74 -13.63 13.16 11.02
N MET A 75 -13.15 12.42 10.00
CA MET A 75 -11.82 12.64 9.45
C MET A 75 -11.69 13.98 8.71
N THR A 76 -12.78 14.45 8.09
CA THR A 76 -12.87 15.76 7.41
C THR A 76 -13.20 16.92 8.34
N GLY A 77 -13.43 16.62 9.62
CA GLY A 77 -13.66 17.60 10.66
C GLY A 77 -15.00 18.32 10.65
N LEU A 78 -16.00 17.74 9.99
CA LEU A 78 -17.38 18.19 10.11
C LEU A 78 -18.00 17.86 11.47
N ILE A 79 -17.54 16.77 12.10
CA ILE A 79 -17.93 16.42 13.46
C ILE A 79 -16.72 16.18 14.38
N ARG A 80 -16.96 16.29 15.68
CA ARG A 80 -16.01 15.91 16.73
C ARG A 80 -16.77 15.30 17.90
N TYR A 81 -16.08 14.43 18.64
CA TYR A 81 -16.65 13.82 19.83
C TYR A 81 -16.44 14.73 21.05
N GLU A 82 -17.47 14.88 21.88
CA GLU A 82 -17.36 15.53 23.18
C GLU A 82 -17.84 14.59 24.29
N ARG A 83 -17.07 14.51 25.37
CA ARG A 83 -17.45 13.76 26.58
C ARG A 83 -18.59 14.43 27.36
N ARG A 84 -18.81 15.73 27.15
CA ARG A 84 -19.87 16.51 27.77
C ARG A 84 -20.40 17.55 26.79
N ARG A 85 -21.55 17.25 26.17
CA ARG A 85 -22.25 18.16 25.26
C ARG A 85 -23.26 19.00 26.03
N VAL A 86 -23.57 20.20 25.53
CA VAL A 86 -24.62 21.06 26.06
C VAL A 86 -25.70 21.26 25.00
N ARG A 87 -26.97 21.09 25.37
CA ARG A 87 -28.14 21.41 24.52
C ARG A 87 -29.10 22.28 25.32
N ASP A 88 -29.43 23.46 24.81
CA ASP A 88 -30.36 24.40 25.43
C ASP A 88 -30.03 24.71 26.91
N GLY A 89 -28.73 24.77 27.24
CA GLY A 89 -28.24 25.03 28.61
C GLY A 89 -28.23 23.83 29.54
N ALA A 90 -28.67 22.64 29.10
CA ALA A 90 -28.65 21.39 29.85
C ALA A 90 -27.57 20.43 29.34
N ASP A 91 -27.06 19.57 30.23
CA ASP A 91 -26.11 18.51 29.86
C ASP A 91 -26.81 17.47 28.98
N ALA A 92 -26.32 17.32 27.74
CA ALA A 92 -26.83 16.39 26.74
C ALA A 92 -26.01 15.08 26.68
N GLY A 93 -25.08 14.89 27.61
CA GLY A 93 -24.20 13.73 27.69
C GLY A 93 -23.14 13.69 26.59
N ALA A 94 -22.37 12.60 26.55
CA ALA A 94 -21.32 12.40 25.56
C ALA A 94 -21.87 12.08 24.17
N GLY A 95 -21.15 12.45 23.12
CA GLY A 95 -21.45 12.09 21.73
C GLY A 95 -20.92 13.07 20.69
N TRP A 96 -21.43 12.98 19.46
CA TRP A 96 -21.02 13.82 18.35
C TRP A 96 -21.56 15.25 18.44
N VAL A 97 -20.73 16.20 18.01
CA VAL A 97 -21.05 17.62 17.84
C VAL A 97 -20.64 18.04 16.43
N GLU A 98 -21.51 18.77 15.75
CA GLU A 98 -21.21 19.41 14.46
C GLU A 98 -20.27 20.60 14.70
N CYS A 99 -19.09 20.57 14.09
CA CYS A 99 -18.02 21.53 14.38
C CYS A 99 -18.40 22.98 14.02
N GLU A 100 -19.18 23.16 12.96
CA GLU A 100 -19.56 24.49 12.46
C GLU A 100 -20.60 25.18 13.36
N THR A 101 -21.60 24.43 13.83
CA THR A 101 -22.69 24.97 14.64
C THR A 101 -22.45 24.86 16.14
N GLY A 102 -21.55 23.96 16.56
CA GLY A 102 -21.37 23.57 17.95
C GLY A 102 -22.55 22.77 18.53
N ALA A 103 -23.53 22.39 17.71
CA ALA A 103 -24.72 21.69 18.15
C ALA A 103 -24.50 20.17 18.23
N PRO A 104 -25.11 19.48 19.22
CA PRO A 104 -25.14 18.02 19.24
C PRO A 104 -25.77 17.45 17.97
N ILE A 105 -25.18 16.39 17.42
CA ILE A 105 -25.70 15.65 16.26
C ILE A 105 -25.81 14.17 16.61
N ALA A 106 -26.90 13.52 16.18
CA ALA A 106 -27.08 12.08 16.29
C ALA A 106 -26.49 11.38 15.06
N ASP A 107 -26.05 10.14 15.21
CA ASP A 107 -25.40 9.35 14.15
C ASP A 107 -26.24 9.29 12.85
N ALA A 108 -27.54 9.00 12.99
CA ALA A 108 -28.48 8.99 11.86
C ALA A 108 -28.59 10.35 11.16
N ASP A 109 -28.40 11.44 11.91
CA ASP A 109 -28.44 12.80 11.38
C ASP A 109 -27.17 13.20 10.65
N VAL A 110 -26.04 12.56 10.96
CA VAL A 110 -24.80 12.72 10.19
C VAL A 110 -25.05 12.33 8.73
N LYS A 111 -25.59 11.13 8.48
CA LYS A 111 -25.95 10.72 7.11
C LYS A 111 -27.00 11.65 6.50
N ARG A 112 -28.12 11.87 7.20
CA ARG A 112 -29.24 12.67 6.69
C ARG A 112 -28.87 14.11 6.33
N ARG A 113 -28.00 14.77 7.10
CA ARG A 113 -27.68 16.20 6.96
C ARG A 113 -26.36 16.45 6.24
N LEU A 114 -25.36 15.59 6.40
CA LEU A 114 -23.98 15.86 5.95
C LEU A 114 -23.57 15.04 4.73
N GLU A 115 -24.26 13.96 4.37
CA GLU A 115 -23.86 13.09 3.23
C GLU A 115 -23.74 13.86 1.91
N GLY A 116 -24.65 14.80 1.62
CA GLY A 116 -24.58 15.63 0.41
C GLY A 116 -23.30 16.46 0.32
N ARG A 117 -22.87 17.06 1.44
CA ARG A 117 -21.60 17.81 1.54
C ARG A 117 -20.41 16.87 1.42
N LEU A 118 -20.45 15.72 2.10
CA LEU A 118 -19.37 14.73 2.05
C LEU A 118 -19.14 14.25 0.61
N ARG A 119 -20.21 13.89 -0.12
CA ARG A 119 -20.12 13.43 -1.51
C ARG A 119 -19.60 14.49 -2.48
N ALA A 120 -19.95 15.76 -2.27
CA ALA A 120 -19.44 16.85 -3.10
C ALA A 120 -17.92 17.07 -2.96
N HIS A 121 -17.35 16.63 -1.83
CA HIS A 121 -15.95 16.86 -1.44
C HIS A 121 -15.15 15.56 -1.28
N THR A 122 -15.61 14.47 -1.88
CA THR A 122 -15.01 13.13 -1.79
C THR A 122 -15.03 12.47 -3.17
N GLY A 123 -14.02 11.67 -3.49
CA GLY A 123 -13.87 10.97 -4.76
C GLY A 123 -13.45 11.90 -5.91
N ILE A 124 -13.81 11.51 -7.13
CA ILE A 124 -13.47 12.27 -8.35
C ILE A 124 -14.39 13.50 -8.47
N ARG A 125 -13.78 14.69 -8.47
CA ARG A 125 -14.47 15.98 -8.46
C ARG A 125 -13.65 17.07 -9.16
N LEU A 126 -14.21 18.28 -9.25
CA LEU A 126 -13.41 19.45 -9.60
C LEU A 126 -12.29 19.61 -8.57
N LEU A 127 -11.09 19.98 -9.02
CA LEU A 127 -9.98 20.18 -8.09
C LEU A 127 -10.34 21.23 -7.04
N ASP A 128 -10.09 20.93 -5.78
CA ASP A 128 -10.25 21.85 -4.67
C ASP A 128 -9.28 23.01 -4.86
N ALA A 129 -9.69 24.26 -4.64
CA ALA A 129 -8.82 25.43 -4.74
C ALA A 129 -7.92 25.56 -3.50
N ASP A 130 -6.78 24.86 -3.49
CA ASP A 130 -5.86 24.77 -2.36
C ASP A 130 -4.39 24.97 -2.79
N ALA A 131 -3.45 24.81 -1.86
CA ALA A 131 -2.02 25.00 -2.12
C ALA A 131 -1.44 24.00 -3.14
N SER A 132 -2.12 22.89 -3.38
CA SER A 132 -1.72 21.81 -4.28
C SER A 132 -2.31 21.91 -5.68
N SER A 133 -3.29 22.81 -5.87
CA SER A 133 -3.91 23.13 -7.15
C SER A 133 -3.80 24.65 -7.45
N ASN A 134 -4.59 25.16 -8.40
CA ASN A 134 -4.67 26.59 -8.70
C ASN A 134 -5.84 27.24 -7.95
N ALA A 135 -5.74 28.55 -7.75
CA ALA A 135 -6.82 29.33 -7.15
C ALA A 135 -8.14 29.22 -7.95
N ASP A 136 -8.03 29.19 -9.28
CA ASP A 136 -9.09 28.71 -10.17
C ASP A 136 -8.59 27.43 -10.85
N PRO A 137 -9.19 26.26 -10.58
CA PRO A 137 -8.83 24.99 -11.21
C PRO A 137 -8.80 25.01 -12.74
N ARG A 138 -9.53 25.93 -13.37
CA ARG A 138 -9.62 26.06 -14.84
C ARG A 138 -8.55 26.94 -15.44
N LEU A 139 -7.76 27.61 -14.60
CA LEU A 139 -6.67 28.48 -15.02
C LEU A 139 -5.34 27.91 -14.56
N ARG A 140 -4.30 28.00 -15.39
CA ARG A 140 -2.91 27.64 -15.09
C ARG A 140 -2.06 28.89 -15.03
N ASP A 141 -1.40 29.09 -13.89
CA ASP A 141 -0.48 30.21 -13.68
C ASP A 141 0.84 29.99 -14.41
N MET A 142 1.36 31.05 -15.03
CA MET A 142 2.65 31.10 -15.71
C MET A 142 3.35 32.44 -15.50
N LEU A 143 4.68 32.44 -15.61
CA LEU A 143 5.48 33.66 -15.72
C LEU A 143 5.85 33.90 -17.18
N HIS A 144 5.66 35.13 -17.66
CA HIS A 144 6.10 35.56 -18.98
C HIS A 144 7.25 36.55 -18.84
N GLU A 145 8.39 36.23 -19.46
CA GLU A 145 9.54 37.14 -19.49
C GLU A 145 9.30 38.23 -20.55
N VAL A 146 9.45 39.49 -20.15
CA VAL A 146 9.35 40.66 -21.03
C VAL A 146 10.53 41.60 -20.79
N GLY A 147 10.94 42.32 -21.83
CA GLY A 147 11.93 43.39 -21.69
C GLY A 147 11.25 44.71 -21.34
N ALA A 148 11.76 45.44 -20.35
CA ALA A 148 11.29 46.79 -20.05
C ALA A 148 11.58 47.73 -21.23
N GLU A 149 10.55 48.32 -21.85
CA GLU A 149 10.72 49.26 -22.97
C GLU A 149 11.09 50.68 -22.52
N GLU A 150 10.83 50.99 -21.25
CA GLU A 150 11.13 52.25 -20.61
C GLU A 150 11.81 52.00 -19.25
N ASP A 151 12.41 53.06 -18.69
CA ASP A 151 12.92 53.00 -17.33
C ASP A 151 11.74 52.87 -16.34
N LEU A 152 11.76 51.85 -15.49
CA LEU A 152 10.72 51.65 -14.50
C LEU A 152 10.82 52.68 -13.37
N PRO A 153 9.69 53.03 -12.72
CA PRO A 153 9.71 53.90 -11.55
C PRO A 153 10.66 53.39 -10.47
N PRO A 154 11.47 54.28 -9.84
CA PRO A 154 12.36 53.85 -8.78
C PRO A 154 11.62 53.32 -7.56
N PHE A 155 12.17 52.30 -6.92
CA PHE A 155 11.65 51.72 -5.69
C PHE A 155 12.75 51.62 -4.62
N GLU A 156 12.34 51.42 -3.38
CA GLU A 156 13.24 51.25 -2.24
C GLU A 156 13.42 49.77 -1.90
N CYS A 157 14.65 49.37 -1.59
CA CYS A 157 14.98 48.04 -1.12
C CYS A 157 16.14 48.09 -0.11
N SER A 158 16.50 46.94 0.47
CA SER A 158 17.70 46.86 1.32
C SER A 158 18.98 47.01 0.47
N PRO A 159 20.12 47.41 1.08
CA PRO A 159 21.41 47.45 0.40
C PRO A 159 21.79 46.11 -0.26
N GLN A 160 21.55 45.01 0.45
CA GLN A 160 21.80 43.65 -0.05
C GLN A 160 20.94 43.32 -1.27
N ALA A 161 19.65 43.69 -1.26
CA ALA A 161 18.77 43.50 -2.41
C ALA A 161 19.21 44.35 -3.61
N ALA A 162 19.65 45.60 -3.39
CA ALA A 162 20.17 46.46 -4.46
C ALA A 162 21.42 45.87 -5.13
N GLU A 163 22.35 45.31 -4.33
CA GLU A 163 23.52 44.59 -4.83
C GLU A 163 23.10 43.34 -5.64
N ALA A 164 22.14 42.56 -5.15
CA ALA A 164 21.62 41.39 -5.85
C ALA A 164 20.96 41.75 -7.19
N PHE A 165 20.13 42.81 -7.22
CA PHE A 165 19.53 43.31 -8.47
C PHE A 165 20.60 43.76 -9.46
N ARG A 166 21.63 44.48 -9.00
CA ARG A 166 22.74 44.92 -9.85
C ARG A 166 23.59 43.75 -10.33
N ALA A 167 23.80 42.73 -9.52
CA ALA A 167 24.52 41.52 -9.91
C ALA A 167 23.77 40.76 -11.02
N ARG A 168 22.43 40.70 -10.97
CA ARG A 168 21.60 40.05 -11.99
C ARG A 168 21.46 40.88 -13.27
N HIS A 169 21.22 42.18 -13.17
CA HIS A 169 20.85 43.04 -14.30
C HIS A 169 21.98 43.96 -14.80
N GLY A 170 23.13 43.98 -14.12
CA GLY A 170 24.30 44.76 -14.53
C GLY A 170 24.01 46.26 -14.63
N SER A 171 24.28 46.85 -15.78
CA SER A 171 24.02 48.26 -16.08
C SER A 171 22.54 48.60 -16.21
N ALA A 172 21.66 47.59 -16.30
CA ALA A 172 20.21 47.81 -16.38
C ALA A 172 19.57 48.06 -15.00
N VAL A 173 20.36 48.15 -13.92
CA VAL A 173 19.92 48.65 -12.61
C VAL A 173 20.81 49.81 -12.17
N GLU A 174 20.19 50.96 -11.93
CA GLU A 174 20.82 52.17 -11.43
C GLU A 174 20.51 52.38 -9.95
N VAL A 175 21.52 52.71 -9.15
CA VAL A 175 21.35 53.12 -7.75
C VAL A 175 21.27 54.65 -7.70
N LEU A 176 20.14 55.18 -7.22
CA LEU A 176 19.87 56.63 -7.21
C LEU A 176 20.27 57.31 -5.90
N GLY A 177 20.32 56.57 -4.80
CA GLY A 177 20.68 57.12 -3.49
C GLY A 177 20.48 56.12 -2.36
N ARG A 178 21.12 56.40 -1.23
CA ARG A 178 20.99 55.63 0.02
C ARG A 178 20.46 56.55 1.11
N SER A 179 19.58 56.03 1.96
CA SER A 179 18.99 56.76 3.07
C SER A 179 19.00 55.89 4.34
N GLY A 180 19.30 56.50 5.49
CA GLY A 180 19.41 55.82 6.77
C GLY A 180 20.73 55.06 7.00
N ASP A 181 20.96 54.68 8.26
CA ASP A 181 22.17 53.98 8.74
C ASP A 181 21.84 52.61 9.35
N GLY A 182 22.80 51.68 9.34
CA GLY A 182 22.66 50.36 9.96
C GLY A 182 21.60 49.46 9.30
N ALA A 183 20.84 48.72 10.12
CA ALA A 183 19.83 47.76 9.67
C ALA A 183 18.56 48.41 9.05
N ALA A 184 18.38 49.72 9.25
CA ALA A 184 17.27 50.49 8.69
C ALA A 184 17.64 51.20 7.38
N ALA A 185 18.86 50.99 6.85
CA ALA A 185 19.28 51.60 5.61
C ALA A 185 18.43 51.09 4.43
N THR A 186 17.92 52.00 3.61
CA THR A 186 17.26 51.71 2.34
C THR A 186 18.06 52.29 1.18
N VAL A 187 18.01 51.62 0.04
CA VAL A 187 18.63 52.03 -1.22
C VAL A 187 17.52 52.21 -2.23
N ARG A 188 17.52 53.36 -2.90
CA ARG A 188 16.59 53.64 -3.99
C ARG A 188 17.22 53.18 -5.30
N VAL A 189 16.59 52.23 -5.97
CA VAL A 189 17.06 51.64 -7.24
C VAL A 189 16.08 51.93 -8.37
N ARG A 190 16.58 51.99 -9.61
CA ARG A 190 15.81 52.10 -10.84
C ARG A 190 16.20 50.99 -11.80
N VAL A 191 15.23 50.26 -12.29
CA VAL A 191 15.41 49.30 -13.38
C VAL A 191 15.30 50.07 -14.70
N ARG A 192 16.34 50.02 -15.54
CA ARG A 192 16.43 50.74 -16.81
C ARG A 192 15.79 49.96 -17.95
N ARG A 193 15.48 50.67 -19.04
CA ARG A 193 15.09 50.09 -20.32
C ARG A 193 16.05 48.96 -20.73
N GLY A 194 15.48 47.86 -21.21
CA GLY A 194 16.19 46.66 -21.65
C GLY A 194 16.39 45.62 -20.55
N ALA A 195 16.06 45.90 -19.29
CA ALA A 195 16.04 44.89 -18.24
C ALA A 195 14.93 43.85 -18.49
N SER A 196 15.25 42.57 -18.31
CA SER A 196 14.26 41.49 -18.27
C SER A 196 13.45 41.56 -16.97
N ILE A 197 12.12 41.43 -17.08
CA ILE A 197 11.19 41.32 -15.97
C ILE A 197 10.21 40.17 -16.22
N PHE A 198 9.73 39.54 -15.15
CA PHE A 198 8.71 38.48 -15.24
C PHE A 198 7.35 39.02 -14.85
N VAL A 199 6.35 38.80 -15.72
CA VAL A 199 4.96 39.20 -15.49
C VAL A 199 4.10 37.94 -15.32
N PRO A 200 3.38 37.77 -14.18
CA PRO A 200 2.43 36.69 -14.02
C PRO A 200 1.28 36.78 -15.03
N LYS A 201 0.88 35.64 -15.58
CA LYS A 201 -0.32 35.48 -16.41
C LYS A 201 -0.99 34.14 -16.11
N ALA A 202 -2.26 34.01 -16.47
CA ALA A 202 -2.98 32.75 -16.43
C ALA A 202 -3.43 32.35 -17.84
N ILE A 203 -3.48 31.04 -18.11
CA ILE A 203 -4.06 30.46 -19.33
C ILE A 203 -5.12 29.43 -18.97
N ASN A 204 -6.09 29.20 -19.84
CA ASN A 204 -7.05 28.12 -19.63
C ASN A 204 -6.34 26.75 -19.64
N THR A 205 -6.72 25.88 -18.72
CA THR A 205 -6.35 24.46 -18.73
C THR A 205 -7.57 23.59 -19.00
N ASP A 206 -7.37 22.51 -19.75
CA ASP A 206 -8.39 21.50 -19.99
C ASP A 206 -8.48 20.45 -18.88
N TYR A 207 -7.55 20.48 -17.92
CA TYR A 207 -7.37 19.50 -16.85
C TYR A 207 -7.71 20.11 -15.49
N PHE A 208 -8.98 20.02 -15.09
CA PHE A 208 -9.52 20.63 -13.88
C PHE A 208 -10.33 19.66 -12.99
N VAL A 209 -10.32 18.36 -13.34
CA VAL A 209 -10.91 17.28 -12.55
C VAL A 209 -9.81 16.36 -12.03
N GLY A 210 -9.93 15.95 -10.77
CA GLY A 210 -9.02 15.02 -10.11
C GLY A 210 -9.70 14.34 -8.92
N ALA A 211 -8.95 13.49 -8.23
CA ALA A 211 -9.41 12.76 -7.06
C ALA A 211 -8.48 13.04 -5.88
N GLN A 212 -8.71 14.16 -5.20
CA GLN A 212 -7.96 14.55 -4.01
C GLN A 212 -8.52 13.84 -2.77
N VAL A 213 -7.68 13.64 -1.75
CA VAL A 213 -8.12 13.18 -0.43
C VAL A 213 -9.32 14.05 0.03
N PRO A 214 -10.33 13.51 0.76
CA PRO A 214 -11.53 14.26 1.10
C PRO A 214 -11.24 15.64 1.70
N THR A 215 -11.93 16.68 1.22
CA THR A 215 -11.66 18.05 1.64
C THR A 215 -11.82 18.19 3.16
N GLY A 216 -10.81 18.73 3.83
CA GLY A 216 -10.78 18.88 5.28
C GLY A 216 -10.20 17.69 6.04
N TRP A 217 -9.75 16.63 5.35
CA TRP A 217 -9.00 15.55 5.98
C TRP A 217 -7.80 16.12 6.76
N ASP A 218 -7.64 15.71 8.02
CA ASP A 218 -6.65 16.26 8.92
C ASP A 218 -5.93 15.18 9.73
N ALA A 219 -4.61 15.09 9.53
CA ALA A 219 -3.72 14.16 10.21
C ALA A 219 -3.70 14.38 11.74
N ALA A 220 -3.96 15.61 12.22
CA ALA A 220 -4.03 15.93 13.65
C ALA A 220 -5.13 15.13 14.37
N ARG A 221 -6.23 14.82 13.67
CA ARG A 221 -7.37 14.07 14.25
C ARG A 221 -7.01 12.63 14.58
N TYR A 222 -6.03 12.08 13.88
CA TYR A 222 -5.49 10.78 14.19
C TYR A 222 -4.53 10.80 15.38
N GLY A 223 -4.12 11.97 15.89
CA GLY A 223 -3.23 12.09 17.05
C GLY A 223 -1.76 12.36 16.69
N ILE A 224 -1.46 12.77 15.45
CA ILE A 224 -0.10 13.14 15.08
C ILE A 224 0.31 14.42 15.82
N PRO A 225 1.49 14.45 16.48
CA PRO A 225 1.93 15.61 17.27
C PRO A 225 2.12 16.88 16.44
N PRO A 226 1.85 18.08 16.99
CA PRO A 226 2.00 19.36 16.28
C PRO A 226 3.36 19.58 15.64
N GLU A 227 4.45 19.18 16.31
CA GLU A 227 5.80 19.27 15.79
C GLU A 227 5.98 18.45 14.51
N VAL A 228 5.41 17.24 14.46
CA VAL A 228 5.42 16.40 13.26
C VAL A 228 4.55 16.99 12.16
N LEU A 229 3.37 17.54 12.49
CA LEU A 229 2.49 18.20 11.51
C LEU A 229 3.17 19.38 10.81
N THR A 230 4.04 20.11 11.51
CA THR A 230 4.79 21.24 10.93
C THR A 230 6.04 20.82 10.16
N GLN A 231 6.59 19.62 10.45
CA GLN A 231 7.83 19.14 9.85
C GLN A 231 7.62 18.17 8.69
N ALA A 232 6.76 17.16 8.84
CA ALA A 232 6.57 16.14 7.82
C ALA A 232 5.83 16.69 6.59
N ASP A 233 6.26 16.30 5.39
CA ASP A 233 5.51 16.61 4.17
C ASP A 233 4.20 15.79 4.09
N ARG A 234 3.24 16.26 3.28
CA ARG A 234 1.92 15.64 3.12
C ARG A 234 1.97 14.13 2.83
N PRO A 235 2.84 13.60 1.95
CA PRO A 235 2.94 12.15 1.74
C PRO A 235 3.36 11.38 3.00
N ALA A 236 4.23 11.96 3.84
CA ALA A 236 4.63 11.35 5.10
C ALA A 236 3.48 11.34 6.11
N LEU A 237 2.69 12.41 6.19
CA LEU A 237 1.48 12.46 7.03
C LEU A 237 0.46 11.39 6.62
N TYR A 238 0.24 11.22 5.32
CA TYR A 238 -0.59 10.13 4.80
C TYR A 238 -0.04 8.76 5.21
N ALA A 239 1.25 8.51 5.01
CA ALA A 239 1.88 7.25 5.36
C ALA A 239 1.80 6.93 6.87
N LEU A 240 1.99 7.92 7.75
CA LEU A 240 1.87 7.74 9.20
C LEU A 240 0.44 7.32 9.61
N VAL A 241 -0.58 8.02 9.10
CA VAL A 241 -1.98 7.68 9.37
C VAL A 241 -2.33 6.30 8.82
N CYS A 242 -2.00 6.04 7.55
CA CYS A 242 -2.28 4.78 6.90
C CYS A 242 -1.57 3.59 7.58
N THR A 243 -0.37 3.80 8.12
CA THR A 243 0.35 2.75 8.85
C THR A 243 -0.38 2.36 10.13
N VAL A 244 -0.90 3.34 10.87
CA VAL A 244 -1.69 3.08 12.09
C VAL A 244 -2.97 2.33 11.76
N GLU A 245 -3.68 2.71 10.70
CA GLU A 245 -4.86 1.95 10.27
C GLU A 245 -4.51 0.52 9.86
N ALA A 246 -3.39 0.33 9.14
CA ALA A 246 -2.92 -1.00 8.76
C ALA A 246 -2.52 -1.86 9.96
N PHE A 247 -1.92 -1.26 11.00
CA PHE A 247 -1.63 -1.95 12.27
C PHE A 247 -2.89 -2.33 13.03
N LEU A 248 -3.87 -1.42 13.14
CA LEU A 248 -5.15 -1.74 13.77
C LEU A 248 -5.90 -2.85 13.01
N ALA A 249 -5.87 -2.81 11.66
CA ALA A 249 -6.39 -3.89 10.81
C ALA A 249 -5.65 -5.22 10.99
N ALA A 250 -4.39 -5.20 11.46
CA ALA A 250 -3.60 -6.38 11.84
C ALA A 250 -3.77 -6.78 13.33
N GLY A 251 -4.54 -6.02 14.11
CA GLY A 251 -4.68 -6.27 15.55
C GLY A 251 -3.44 -5.89 16.37
N LEU A 252 -2.62 -4.98 15.85
CA LEU A 252 -1.46 -4.39 16.50
C LEU A 252 -1.82 -2.98 17.01
N THR A 253 -2.03 -2.86 18.32
CA THR A 253 -2.34 -1.56 18.96
C THR A 253 -1.10 -0.86 19.50
N ASP A 254 -0.08 -1.65 19.83
CA ASP A 254 1.28 -1.20 20.08
C ASP A 254 2.22 -2.08 19.24
N VAL A 255 2.87 -1.47 18.25
CA VAL A 255 3.74 -2.22 17.33
C VAL A 255 5.01 -2.76 18.00
N TYR A 256 5.40 -2.25 19.18
CA TYR A 256 6.52 -2.82 19.94
C TYR A 256 6.21 -4.23 20.46
N GLU A 257 4.94 -4.67 20.44
CA GLU A 257 4.57 -6.06 20.66
C GLU A 257 5.35 -7.02 19.75
N LEU A 258 5.68 -6.60 18.52
CA LEU A 258 6.49 -7.40 17.59
C LEU A 258 7.80 -7.87 18.22
N TYR A 259 8.44 -7.03 19.04
CA TYR A 259 9.77 -7.31 19.60
C TYR A 259 9.77 -8.30 20.76
N ARG A 260 8.59 -8.77 21.20
CA ARG A 260 8.46 -9.95 22.05
C ARG A 260 8.69 -11.24 21.26
N TYR A 261 8.42 -11.22 19.97
CA TYR A 261 8.50 -12.36 19.05
C TYR A 261 9.73 -12.27 18.13
N LEU A 262 10.08 -11.06 17.72
CA LEU A 262 11.09 -10.77 16.71
C LEU A 262 12.27 -10.00 17.27
N HIS A 263 13.43 -10.17 16.66
CA HIS A 263 14.52 -9.21 16.84
C HIS A 263 14.22 -7.94 16.04
N VAL A 264 14.76 -6.78 16.45
CA VAL A 264 14.55 -5.50 15.74
C VAL A 264 15.05 -5.52 14.29
N SER A 265 15.96 -6.44 13.95
CA SER A 265 16.44 -6.63 12.58
C SER A 265 15.46 -7.39 11.67
N ASP A 266 14.45 -8.07 12.24
CA ASP A 266 13.50 -8.89 11.47
C ASP A 266 12.28 -8.09 11.00
N VAL A 267 12.23 -6.78 11.29
CA VAL A 267 11.14 -5.87 10.96
C VAL A 267 11.59 -4.93 9.84
N GLY A 268 11.10 -5.16 8.63
CA GLY A 268 11.41 -4.39 7.43
C GLY A 268 10.36 -3.35 7.07
N ASN A 269 10.76 -2.40 6.22
CA ASN A 269 9.87 -1.37 5.67
C ASN A 269 10.20 -1.15 4.19
N CYS A 270 9.23 -1.42 3.31
CA CYS A 270 9.40 -1.36 1.86
C CYS A 270 8.55 -0.29 1.17
N LEU A 271 7.99 0.69 1.90
CA LEU A 271 7.11 1.70 1.28
C LEU A 271 7.84 2.42 0.12
N GLY A 272 7.17 2.50 -1.03
CA GLY A 272 7.69 3.14 -2.24
C GLY A 272 6.82 4.29 -2.72
N SER A 273 7.27 4.99 -3.77
CA SER A 273 6.51 6.09 -4.37
C SER A 273 6.88 6.26 -5.84
N GLY A 274 5.98 6.80 -6.65
CA GLY A 274 6.29 7.19 -8.02
C GLY A 274 7.15 8.45 -8.09
N ALA A 275 6.82 9.49 -7.30
CA ALA A 275 7.45 10.80 -7.35
C ALA A 275 8.10 11.26 -6.02
N GLY A 276 7.93 10.52 -4.93
CA GLY A 276 8.48 10.86 -3.62
C GLY A 276 7.79 12.06 -2.98
N GLY A 277 8.56 12.95 -2.36
CA GLY A 277 8.06 14.16 -1.69
C GLY A 277 7.70 15.30 -2.65
N ALA A 278 6.75 15.05 -3.55
CA ALA A 278 6.43 15.99 -4.63
C ALA A 278 5.91 17.34 -4.13
N SER A 279 5.26 17.39 -2.95
CA SER A 279 4.82 18.65 -2.34
C SER A 279 6.02 19.48 -1.87
N ALA A 280 7.01 18.86 -1.21
CA ALA A 280 8.28 19.52 -0.88
C ALA A 280 9.01 20.03 -2.13
N ILE A 281 9.05 19.23 -3.21
CA ILE A 281 9.63 19.61 -4.50
C ILE A 281 8.95 20.84 -5.08
N GLN A 282 7.61 20.89 -5.11
CA GLN A 282 6.85 22.06 -5.54
C GLN A 282 7.25 23.30 -4.71
N VAL A 283 7.30 23.17 -3.39
CA VAL A 283 7.62 24.28 -2.48
C VAL A 283 9.01 24.85 -2.75
N PHE A 284 10.06 24.05 -2.77
CA PHE A 284 11.41 24.62 -2.93
C PHE A 284 11.73 25.06 -4.36
N HIS A 285 11.05 24.55 -5.39
CA HIS A 285 11.20 25.07 -6.75
C HIS A 285 10.41 26.36 -6.96
N GLU A 286 9.16 26.43 -6.54
CA GLU A 286 8.31 27.60 -6.80
C GLU A 286 8.58 28.72 -5.79
N GLN A 287 8.59 28.42 -4.48
CA GLN A 287 8.64 29.45 -3.44
C GLN A 287 10.06 30.02 -3.27
N ARG A 288 11.09 29.16 -3.32
CA ARG A 288 12.49 29.62 -3.19
C ARG A 288 12.93 30.43 -4.41
N LEU A 289 12.46 30.09 -5.61
CA LEU A 289 12.71 30.88 -6.82
C LEU A 289 12.09 32.29 -6.72
N LEU A 290 10.94 32.42 -6.06
CA LEU A 290 10.29 33.70 -5.77
C LEU A 290 10.92 34.45 -4.58
N GLY A 291 12.01 33.95 -3.99
CA GLY A 291 12.69 34.57 -2.85
C GLY A 291 11.91 34.50 -1.54
N ARG A 292 10.88 33.63 -1.45
CA ARG A 292 10.10 33.44 -0.22
C ARG A 292 10.87 32.56 0.77
N GLU A 293 10.70 32.86 2.05
CA GLU A 293 11.26 32.03 3.11
C GLU A 293 10.54 30.67 3.17
N ILE A 294 11.33 29.61 3.17
CA ILE A 294 10.86 28.23 3.37
C ILE A 294 11.81 27.53 4.32
N ARG A 295 11.38 26.40 4.87
CA ARG A 295 12.18 25.59 5.80
C ARG A 295 13.54 25.20 5.18
N SER A 296 14.59 25.25 5.99
CA SER A 296 15.97 25.00 5.54
C SER A 296 16.19 23.53 5.14
N ASP A 297 15.54 22.60 5.83
CA ASP A 297 15.62 21.15 5.63
C ASP A 297 14.55 20.60 4.67
N VAL A 298 13.78 21.43 3.96
CA VAL A 298 12.72 20.97 3.01
C VAL A 298 13.18 19.91 2.00
N LEU A 299 14.48 19.87 1.68
CA LEU A 299 15.06 18.85 0.81
C LEU A 299 14.97 17.43 1.40
N SER A 300 15.04 17.27 2.74
CA SER A 300 14.92 15.95 3.37
C SER A 300 13.57 15.32 3.05
N GLU A 301 12.51 16.12 2.96
CA GLU A 301 11.18 15.64 2.67
C GLU A 301 10.97 15.23 1.22
N ALA A 302 11.84 15.65 0.30
CA ALA A 302 11.71 15.35 -1.13
C ALA A 302 12.06 13.90 -1.48
N PHE A 303 12.85 13.21 -0.65
CA PHE A 303 13.34 11.87 -0.99
C PHE A 303 12.24 10.81 -0.89
N VAL A 304 12.27 9.85 -1.83
CA VAL A 304 11.34 8.70 -1.89
C VAL A 304 11.33 7.87 -0.60
N GLY A 305 12.45 7.81 0.12
CA GLY A 305 12.56 7.05 1.37
C GLY A 305 12.02 7.76 2.61
N THR A 306 11.67 9.04 2.53
CA THR A 306 11.41 9.86 3.73
C THR A 306 10.13 9.47 4.46
N ALA A 307 9.05 9.16 3.74
CA ALA A 307 7.83 8.66 4.38
C ALA A 307 8.08 7.34 5.16
N SER A 308 8.87 6.42 4.60
CA SER A 308 9.30 5.19 5.27
C SER A 308 10.15 5.47 6.51
N ALA A 309 11.04 6.46 6.42
CA ALA A 309 11.88 6.87 7.54
C ALA A 309 11.04 7.45 8.69
N TRP A 310 10.06 8.33 8.39
CA TRP A 310 9.12 8.85 9.39
C TRP A 310 8.35 7.73 10.10
N VAL A 311 7.85 6.74 9.36
CA VAL A 311 7.20 5.55 9.94
C VAL A 311 8.15 4.78 10.85
N ASN A 312 9.42 4.62 10.46
CA ASN A 312 10.39 3.93 11.31
C ASN A 312 10.74 4.73 12.57
N LEU A 313 10.94 6.04 12.44
CA LEU A 313 11.31 6.94 13.54
C LEU A 313 10.21 7.05 14.59
N LEU A 314 8.95 7.13 14.17
CA LEU A 314 7.84 7.44 15.07
C LEU A 314 7.05 6.22 15.54
N LEU A 315 7.14 5.08 14.85
CA LEU A 315 6.33 3.89 15.16
C LEU A 315 7.18 2.63 15.37
N LEU A 316 7.96 2.22 14.36
CA LEU A 316 8.61 0.90 14.37
C LEU A 316 9.84 0.86 15.28
N SER A 317 10.74 1.84 15.19
CA SER A 317 12.09 1.78 15.76
C SER A 317 12.83 0.48 15.41
N ALA A 318 12.67 0.01 14.17
CA ALA A 318 13.29 -1.22 13.70
C ALA A 318 14.72 -0.97 13.18
N SER A 319 15.53 -2.03 13.19
CA SER A 319 16.87 -2.09 12.58
C SER A 319 16.91 -3.08 11.41
N GLY A 320 15.74 -3.43 10.86
CA GLY A 320 15.62 -4.27 9.68
C GLY A 320 15.75 -3.50 8.36
N PRO A 321 15.59 -4.18 7.22
CA PRO A 321 15.78 -3.58 5.90
C PRO A 321 14.77 -2.46 5.61
N LEU A 322 15.27 -1.31 5.16
CA LEU A 322 14.46 -0.19 4.68
C LEU A 322 14.66 -0.02 3.17
N ARG A 323 13.74 -0.57 2.36
CA ARG A 323 13.84 -0.66 0.89
C ARG A 323 12.76 0.16 0.19
N SER A 324 13.03 1.43 -0.05
CA SER A 324 12.09 2.31 -0.76
C SER A 324 12.39 2.38 -2.25
N GLY A 325 11.52 1.76 -3.06
CA GLY A 325 11.61 1.72 -4.52
C GLY A 325 10.80 2.81 -5.23
N ALA A 326 11.16 3.06 -6.49
CA ALA A 326 10.44 3.94 -7.41
C ALA A 326 10.06 3.20 -8.70
N GLY A 327 8.87 2.58 -8.69
CA GLY A 327 8.27 1.82 -9.78
C GLY A 327 7.22 2.60 -10.58
N ALA A 328 7.22 3.94 -10.49
CA ALA A 328 6.17 4.79 -11.04
C ALA A 328 4.76 4.33 -10.60
N CYS A 329 3.84 4.09 -11.54
CA CYS A 329 2.48 3.65 -11.25
C CYS A 329 2.40 2.22 -10.68
N ALA A 330 3.48 1.44 -10.76
CA ALA A 330 3.58 0.08 -10.22
C ALA A 330 4.33 0.01 -8.88
N SER A 331 4.73 1.16 -8.29
CA SER A 331 5.55 1.21 -7.05
C SER A 331 5.01 0.37 -5.89
N SER A 332 3.70 0.34 -5.67
CA SER A 332 3.11 -0.45 -4.58
C SER A 332 3.19 -1.97 -4.80
N LEU A 333 3.06 -2.46 -6.03
CA LEU A 333 3.25 -3.89 -6.30
C LEU A 333 4.74 -4.26 -6.29
N GLU A 334 5.63 -3.37 -6.74
CA GLU A 334 7.09 -3.52 -6.56
C GLU A 334 7.46 -3.54 -5.07
N SER A 335 6.80 -2.74 -4.24
CA SER A 335 6.96 -2.76 -2.79
C SER A 335 6.53 -4.09 -2.16
N LEU A 336 5.38 -4.63 -2.59
CA LEU A 336 4.91 -5.94 -2.14
C LEU A 336 5.84 -7.08 -2.57
N ASP A 337 6.37 -7.03 -3.79
CA ASP A 337 7.40 -7.94 -4.29
C ASP A 337 8.66 -7.90 -3.41
N ASN A 338 9.18 -6.70 -3.12
CA ASN A 338 10.33 -6.52 -2.22
C ASN A 338 10.09 -7.08 -0.81
N ALA A 339 8.90 -6.89 -0.25
CA ALA A 339 8.53 -7.42 1.06
C ALA A 339 8.45 -8.96 1.04
N CYS A 340 7.85 -9.55 0.00
CA CYS A 340 7.78 -11.00 -0.18
C CYS A 340 9.17 -11.60 -0.35
N ASP A 341 10.08 -10.95 -1.08
CA ASP A 341 11.47 -11.37 -1.23
C ASP A 341 12.25 -11.34 0.09
N LEU A 342 12.08 -10.30 0.90
CA LEU A 342 12.70 -10.21 2.23
C LEU A 342 12.22 -11.33 3.14
N ILE A 343 10.93 -11.63 3.13
CA ILE A 343 10.31 -12.71 3.91
C ILE A 343 10.78 -14.08 3.41
N ALA A 344 10.67 -14.34 2.12
CA ALA A 344 11.04 -15.61 1.51
C ALA A 344 12.55 -15.89 1.64
N SER A 345 13.39 -14.86 1.69
CA SER A 345 14.84 -15.01 1.92
C SER A 345 15.23 -15.10 3.39
N GLY A 346 14.29 -14.95 4.34
CA GLY A 346 14.55 -14.95 5.78
C GLY A 346 15.29 -13.71 6.27
N ARG A 347 15.29 -12.62 5.50
CA ARG A 347 15.92 -11.33 5.87
C ARG A 347 14.99 -10.42 6.67
N ALA A 348 13.71 -10.75 6.73
CA ALA A 348 12.71 -10.16 7.61
C ALA A 348 11.61 -11.18 7.88
N LYS A 349 10.88 -11.04 8.99
CA LYS A 349 9.67 -11.82 9.30
C LYS A 349 8.41 -10.97 9.28
N PHE A 350 8.58 -9.65 9.32
CA PHE A 350 7.54 -8.64 9.22
C PHE A 350 8.01 -7.57 8.24
N CYS A 351 7.13 -7.08 7.36
CA CYS A 351 7.41 -5.98 6.46
C CYS A 351 6.17 -5.09 6.29
N LEU A 352 6.39 -3.78 6.25
CA LEU A 352 5.43 -2.87 5.62
C LEU A 352 5.66 -2.87 4.11
N ALA A 353 4.59 -3.04 3.34
CA ALA A 353 4.59 -2.90 1.88
C ALA A 353 3.52 -1.89 1.47
N GLY A 354 3.72 -1.16 0.38
CA GLY A 354 2.76 -0.16 -0.05
C GLY A 354 3.35 0.91 -0.95
N GLY A 355 2.50 1.87 -1.30
CA GLY A 355 2.89 2.98 -2.14
C GLY A 355 2.12 4.24 -1.82
N TYR A 356 2.73 5.39 -2.08
CA TYR A 356 2.14 6.70 -1.88
C TYR A 356 2.50 7.65 -3.02
N ASP A 357 1.63 8.59 -3.32
CA ASP A 357 1.90 9.76 -4.16
C ASP A 357 0.89 10.86 -3.86
N VAL A 358 1.26 12.11 -4.13
CA VAL A 358 0.44 13.28 -3.83
C VAL A 358 0.12 14.08 -5.08
N PHE A 359 -0.96 14.86 -5.01
CA PHE A 359 -1.44 15.70 -6.10
C PHE A 359 -0.71 17.05 -6.04
N THR A 360 0.02 17.47 -7.08
CA THR A 360 0.72 18.77 -7.08
C THR A 360 0.63 19.45 -8.44
N ARG A 361 0.76 20.78 -8.47
CA ARG A 361 0.71 21.58 -9.71
C ARG A 361 1.66 21.06 -10.79
N PRO A 362 2.96 20.87 -10.51
CA PRO A 362 3.87 20.34 -11.52
C PRO A 362 3.42 18.98 -12.04
N ILE A 363 2.96 18.06 -11.17
CA ILE A 363 2.61 16.71 -11.58
C ILE A 363 1.41 16.70 -12.53
N TYR A 364 0.29 17.34 -12.16
CA TYR A 364 -0.90 17.26 -13.01
C TYR A 364 -0.76 18.09 -14.29
N TYR A 365 0.04 19.17 -14.30
CA TYR A 365 0.39 19.88 -15.53
C TYR A 365 1.16 18.98 -16.50
N GLU A 366 2.23 18.33 -16.03
CA GLU A 366 3.08 17.53 -16.90
C GLU A 366 2.34 16.28 -17.41
N PHE A 367 1.52 15.61 -16.59
CA PHE A 367 0.67 14.53 -17.12
C PHE A 367 -0.35 15.04 -18.15
N GLY A 368 -0.83 16.27 -18.02
CA GLY A 368 -1.67 16.94 -19.02
C GLY A 368 -0.94 17.19 -20.34
N GLU A 369 0.29 17.69 -20.30
CA GLU A 369 1.13 17.89 -21.50
C GLU A 369 1.46 16.57 -22.20
N MET A 370 1.62 15.50 -21.42
CA MET A 370 1.82 14.14 -21.94
C MET A 370 0.54 13.51 -22.51
N SER A 371 -0.60 14.21 -22.44
CA SER A 371 -1.91 13.69 -22.83
C SER A 371 -2.27 12.38 -22.12
N ALA A 372 -1.82 12.22 -20.88
CA ALA A 372 -2.07 11.04 -20.06
C ALA A 372 -3.36 11.18 -19.24
N LEU A 373 -3.69 12.42 -18.84
CA LEU A 373 -4.92 12.75 -18.12
C LEU A 373 -6.14 12.80 -19.03
N ILE A 374 -7.31 12.55 -18.45
CA ILE A 374 -8.58 12.81 -19.13
C ILE A 374 -8.73 14.32 -19.41
N ASN A 375 -9.09 14.69 -20.64
CA ASN A 375 -9.41 16.07 -20.97
C ASN A 375 -10.80 16.43 -20.41
N SER A 376 -10.82 17.02 -19.22
CA SER A 376 -12.05 17.35 -18.49
C SER A 376 -12.93 18.35 -19.25
N ALA A 377 -12.32 19.30 -19.97
CA ALA A 377 -13.06 20.27 -20.78
C ALA A 377 -13.86 19.61 -21.90
N ARG A 378 -13.26 18.63 -22.59
CA ARG A 378 -13.91 17.85 -23.65
C ARG A 378 -15.04 17.02 -23.08
N ASP A 379 -14.79 16.29 -21.99
CA ASP A 379 -15.78 15.41 -21.39
C ASP A 379 -16.99 16.19 -20.86
N ALA A 380 -16.77 17.34 -20.22
CA ALA A 380 -17.84 18.23 -19.79
C ALA A 380 -18.70 18.71 -20.99
N ARG A 381 -18.09 19.02 -22.15
CA ARG A 381 -18.84 19.35 -23.38
C ARG A 381 -19.64 18.16 -23.93
N CYS A 382 -19.24 16.94 -23.60
CA CYS A 382 -19.97 15.71 -23.91
C CYS A 382 -21.02 15.36 -22.84
N GLY A 383 -21.23 16.21 -21.82
CA GLY A 383 -22.23 16.02 -20.79
C GLY A 383 -21.82 15.06 -19.67
N ARG A 384 -20.53 14.77 -19.51
CA ARG A 384 -20.02 13.92 -18.42
C ARG A 384 -19.83 14.73 -17.15
N GLU A 385 -20.31 14.17 -16.05
CA GLU A 385 -20.00 14.66 -14.71
C GLU A 385 -18.59 14.22 -14.28
N PRO A 386 -17.89 14.94 -13.38
CA PRO A 386 -16.55 14.58 -12.92
C PRO A 386 -16.42 13.11 -12.49
N ALA A 387 -17.40 12.60 -11.72
CA ALA A 387 -17.42 11.23 -11.22
C ALA A 387 -17.42 10.16 -12.33
N GLU A 388 -17.85 10.51 -13.55
CA GLU A 388 -17.93 9.61 -14.71
C GLU A 388 -16.70 9.71 -15.64
N MET A 389 -15.75 10.62 -15.32
CA MET A 389 -14.61 10.88 -16.20
C MET A 389 -13.55 9.77 -16.15
N SER A 390 -13.51 8.97 -15.08
CA SER A 390 -12.69 7.76 -15.01
C SER A 390 -13.52 6.53 -15.40
N ARG A 391 -13.37 6.08 -16.65
CA ARG A 391 -14.20 5.02 -17.26
C ARG A 391 -13.37 3.96 -17.98
N PRO A 392 -12.68 3.08 -17.23
CA PRO A 392 -11.88 2.00 -17.81
C PRO A 392 -12.68 1.12 -18.76
N PHE A 393 -12.01 0.60 -19.79
CA PHE A 393 -12.56 -0.34 -20.79
C PHE A 393 -13.64 0.22 -21.73
N THR A 394 -14.12 1.45 -21.52
CA THR A 394 -15.20 2.01 -22.36
C THR A 394 -14.71 2.46 -23.73
N THR A 395 -15.62 2.46 -24.71
CA THR A 395 -15.40 3.01 -26.06
C THR A 395 -14.90 4.46 -26.00
N THR A 396 -15.37 5.23 -25.01
CA THR A 396 -15.09 6.66 -24.87
C THR A 396 -13.96 7.00 -23.88
N ARG A 397 -13.24 5.99 -23.37
CA ARG A 397 -12.07 6.21 -22.50
C ARG A 397 -11.01 7.05 -23.21
N GLY A 398 -10.38 7.97 -22.47
CA GLY A 398 -9.58 9.04 -23.08
C GLY A 398 -8.36 9.49 -22.27
N GLY A 399 -8.09 8.87 -21.12
CA GLY A 399 -7.09 9.35 -20.18
C GLY A 399 -7.47 8.93 -18.76
N PHE A 400 -6.50 8.90 -17.86
CA PHE A 400 -6.78 8.61 -16.45
C PHE A 400 -7.17 9.89 -15.69
N VAL A 401 -7.91 9.75 -14.60
CA VAL A 401 -8.10 10.83 -13.61
C VAL A 401 -7.00 10.72 -12.57
N LEU A 402 -6.20 11.77 -12.37
CA LEU A 402 -5.14 11.75 -11.36
C LEU A 402 -5.73 11.76 -9.94
N SER A 403 -5.18 10.94 -9.07
CA SER A 403 -5.52 10.88 -7.64
C SER A 403 -4.27 11.02 -6.79
N GLU A 404 -4.48 11.25 -5.50
CA GLU A 404 -3.44 11.15 -4.46
C GLU A 404 -3.83 10.23 -3.31
N GLY A 405 -2.83 9.87 -2.52
CA GLY A 405 -2.97 9.17 -1.26
C GLY A 405 -1.91 8.08 -1.06
N VAL A 406 -2.24 7.10 -0.25
CA VAL A 406 -1.36 6.01 0.16
C VAL A 406 -2.15 4.73 0.38
N GLY A 407 -1.53 3.59 0.15
CA GLY A 407 -2.02 2.29 0.59
C GLY A 407 -0.88 1.47 1.18
N ILE A 408 -1.14 0.79 2.30
CA ILE A 408 -0.13 0.00 3.03
C ILE A 408 -0.73 -1.36 3.40
N GLN A 409 0.06 -2.40 3.20
CA GLN A 409 -0.16 -3.75 3.71
C GLN A 409 0.89 -4.07 4.78
N VAL A 410 0.43 -4.74 5.84
CA VAL A 410 1.29 -5.44 6.80
C VAL A 410 1.49 -6.85 6.27
N VAL A 411 2.74 -7.21 5.96
CA VAL A 411 3.10 -8.52 5.43
C VAL A 411 3.96 -9.25 6.46
N THR A 412 3.63 -10.50 6.77
CA THR A 412 4.40 -11.31 7.71
C THR A 412 4.67 -12.70 7.15
N THR A 413 5.55 -13.46 7.80
CA THR A 413 5.52 -14.93 7.64
C THR A 413 4.19 -15.47 8.15
N ALA A 414 3.70 -16.56 7.54
CA ALA A 414 2.54 -17.28 8.04
C ALA A 414 2.76 -17.79 9.46
N ALA A 415 3.98 -18.27 9.77
CA ALA A 415 4.37 -18.70 11.11
C ALA A 415 4.16 -17.59 12.15
N LEU A 416 4.65 -16.38 11.89
CA LEU A 416 4.50 -15.24 12.80
C LEU A 416 3.02 -14.84 12.96
N ALA A 417 2.25 -14.80 11.87
CA ALA A 417 0.82 -14.48 11.93
C ALA A 417 0.06 -15.47 12.81
N LEU A 418 0.33 -16.78 12.67
CA LEU A 418 -0.28 -17.83 13.48
C LEU A 418 0.17 -17.77 14.94
N GLU A 419 1.46 -17.54 15.18
CA GLU A 419 2.05 -17.45 16.52
C GLU A 419 1.47 -16.27 17.32
N MET A 420 1.45 -15.09 16.71
CA MET A 420 0.91 -13.87 17.33
C MET A 420 -0.63 -13.85 17.32
N GLY A 421 -1.28 -14.60 16.44
CA GLY A 421 -2.73 -14.56 16.25
C GLY A 421 -3.20 -13.36 15.41
N LEU A 422 -2.37 -12.85 14.50
CA LEU A 422 -2.75 -11.78 13.57
C LEU A 422 -3.82 -12.29 12.59
N PRO A 423 -4.77 -11.47 12.13
CA PRO A 423 -5.67 -11.87 11.06
C PRO A 423 -4.85 -12.18 9.79
N VAL A 424 -5.34 -13.08 8.95
CA VAL A 424 -4.74 -13.38 7.65
C VAL A 424 -5.75 -13.08 6.57
N TYR A 425 -5.57 -11.96 5.86
CA TYR A 425 -6.49 -11.53 4.81
C TYR A 425 -6.23 -12.28 3.50
N GLY A 426 -5.01 -12.71 3.25
CA GLY A 426 -4.65 -13.45 2.04
C GLY A 426 -3.21 -13.95 2.08
N VAL A 427 -2.94 -15.02 1.34
CA VAL A 427 -1.59 -15.57 1.16
C VAL A 427 -1.03 -15.06 -0.16
N VAL A 428 0.12 -14.39 -0.15
CA VAL A 428 0.73 -13.90 -1.39
C VAL A 428 1.44 -15.08 -2.06
N ALA A 429 0.79 -15.68 -3.06
CA ALA A 429 1.29 -16.88 -3.72
C ALA A 429 2.35 -16.57 -4.78
N LEU A 430 2.19 -15.45 -5.50
CA LEU A 430 3.11 -14.99 -6.52
C LEU A 430 3.23 -13.47 -6.49
N THR A 431 4.46 -12.99 -6.58
CA THR A 431 4.78 -11.64 -7.07
C THR A 431 5.66 -11.79 -8.31
N HIS A 432 5.41 -11.01 -9.36
CA HIS A 432 6.15 -11.07 -10.61
C HIS A 432 6.32 -9.68 -11.19
N MET A 433 7.56 -9.24 -11.32
CA MET A 433 7.95 -7.98 -11.93
C MET A 433 8.60 -8.24 -13.29
N ALA A 434 8.26 -7.45 -14.31
CA ALA A 434 8.83 -7.61 -15.65
C ALA A 434 8.98 -6.28 -16.38
N ALA A 435 10.12 -6.14 -17.07
CA ALA A 435 10.29 -5.17 -18.15
C ALA A 435 9.73 -5.70 -19.46
N ASP A 436 9.65 -4.85 -20.49
CA ASP A 436 9.04 -5.20 -21.77
C ASP A 436 10.09 -5.63 -22.80
N LYS A 437 10.51 -4.70 -23.66
CA LYS A 437 11.39 -4.94 -24.80
C LYS A 437 12.03 -3.63 -25.27
N ALA A 438 12.97 -3.72 -26.20
CA ALA A 438 13.56 -2.53 -26.82
C ALA A 438 12.49 -1.61 -27.43
N GLY A 439 12.57 -0.32 -27.10
CA GLY A 439 11.60 0.69 -27.52
C GLY A 439 12.14 2.10 -27.27
N ARG A 440 11.42 3.11 -27.78
CA ARG A 440 11.78 4.53 -27.62
C ARG A 440 10.69 5.36 -26.92
N SER A 441 9.62 4.71 -26.45
CA SER A 441 8.52 5.35 -25.74
C SER A 441 8.49 4.90 -24.28
N ILE A 442 8.92 5.76 -23.37
CA ILE A 442 8.90 5.54 -21.91
C ILE A 442 7.49 5.25 -21.37
N PRO A 443 6.41 5.97 -21.77
CA PRO A 443 5.06 5.74 -21.23
C PRO A 443 4.33 4.53 -21.82
N ALA A 444 4.87 3.90 -22.88
CA ALA A 444 4.13 2.85 -23.57
C ALA A 444 4.04 1.60 -22.68
N PRO A 445 2.82 1.09 -22.38
CA PRO A 445 2.68 -0.18 -21.69
C PRO A 445 3.07 -1.32 -22.64
N GLY A 446 3.64 -2.39 -22.09
CA GLY A 446 3.95 -3.59 -22.84
C GLY A 446 3.49 -4.87 -22.14
N GLY A 447 3.79 -6.00 -22.79
CA GLY A 447 3.36 -7.33 -22.38
C GLY A 447 4.39 -8.09 -21.56
N GLY A 448 5.38 -7.44 -20.93
CA GLY A 448 6.46 -8.10 -20.19
C GLY A 448 5.97 -9.11 -19.15
N ILE A 449 4.88 -8.78 -18.45
CA ILE A 449 4.29 -9.66 -17.43
C ILE A 449 3.70 -10.97 -18.00
N LEU A 450 3.54 -11.11 -19.32
CA LEU A 450 3.20 -12.40 -19.96
C LEU A 450 4.14 -13.53 -19.52
N THR A 451 5.39 -13.18 -19.17
CA THR A 451 6.40 -14.14 -18.69
C THR A 451 6.04 -14.84 -17.38
N ALA A 452 5.09 -14.32 -16.59
CA ALA A 452 4.54 -15.02 -15.43
C ALA A 452 3.82 -16.32 -15.82
N ALA A 453 3.35 -16.42 -17.07
CA ALA A 453 2.73 -17.63 -17.63
C ALA A 453 3.72 -18.48 -18.45
N SER A 454 5.01 -18.14 -18.50
CA SER A 454 5.97 -18.82 -19.39
C SER A 454 6.20 -20.30 -19.02
N GLN A 455 5.99 -21.20 -19.98
CA GLN A 455 6.29 -22.62 -19.89
C GLN A 455 6.52 -23.22 -21.29
N THR A 456 7.32 -24.30 -21.40
CA THR A 456 7.63 -24.93 -22.70
C THR A 456 6.47 -25.70 -23.30
N ASP A 457 5.62 -26.31 -22.47
CA ASP A 457 4.52 -27.15 -22.91
C ASP A 457 3.19 -26.39 -22.80
N ALA A 458 2.87 -25.57 -23.81
CA ALA A 458 1.62 -24.82 -23.86
C ALA A 458 0.41 -25.78 -23.82
N GLY A 459 -0.47 -25.61 -22.83
CA GLY A 459 -1.67 -26.43 -22.67
C GLY A 459 -1.45 -27.89 -22.22
N ALA A 460 -0.22 -28.36 -22.02
CA ALA A 460 0.00 -29.63 -21.34
C ALA A 460 -0.25 -29.41 -19.86
N ALA A 461 -1.19 -30.16 -19.28
CA ALA A 461 -1.48 -30.08 -17.86
C ALA A 461 -0.17 -30.26 -17.07
N ALA A 462 0.06 -29.39 -16.09
CA ALA A 462 1.18 -29.47 -15.13
C ALA A 462 1.39 -30.91 -14.58
N SER A 463 0.38 -31.77 -14.69
CA SER A 463 0.42 -33.24 -14.62
C SER A 463 1.60 -33.96 -15.30
N SER A 464 2.24 -33.41 -16.35
CA SER A 464 3.44 -34.01 -16.95
C SER A 464 4.66 -33.89 -16.04
N CYS A 465 4.68 -32.87 -15.16
CA CYS A 465 5.68 -32.72 -14.13
C CYS A 465 5.21 -33.42 -12.85
N LEU A 466 5.88 -34.52 -12.49
CA LEU A 466 5.60 -35.28 -11.26
C LEU A 466 5.63 -34.42 -9.98
N LEU A 467 6.38 -33.32 -9.99
CA LEU A 467 6.45 -32.37 -8.87
C LEU A 467 5.23 -31.45 -8.79
N ALA A 468 4.47 -31.24 -9.86
CA ALA A 468 3.22 -30.47 -9.76
C ALA A 468 2.13 -31.23 -8.97
N ASN A 469 2.24 -32.55 -8.84
CA ASN A 469 1.31 -33.38 -8.08
C ASN A 469 1.54 -33.23 -6.56
N PRO A 470 0.59 -32.65 -5.80
CA PRO A 470 0.76 -32.43 -4.36
C PRO A 470 0.96 -33.71 -3.56
N ALA A 471 0.31 -34.82 -3.93
CA ALA A 471 0.44 -36.09 -3.23
C ALA A 471 1.83 -36.72 -3.39
N LEU A 472 2.44 -36.59 -4.57
CA LEU A 472 3.82 -37.04 -4.81
C LEU A 472 4.82 -36.19 -4.05
N ARG A 473 4.64 -34.85 -4.04
CA ARG A 473 5.45 -33.95 -3.21
C ARG A 473 5.33 -34.29 -1.73
N ALA A 474 4.11 -34.50 -1.24
CA ALA A 474 3.86 -34.89 0.14
C ALA A 474 4.62 -36.16 0.55
N ARG A 475 4.60 -37.18 -0.32
CA ARG A 475 5.34 -38.42 -0.08
C ARG A 475 6.85 -38.18 0.00
N ARG A 476 7.41 -37.36 -0.90
CA ARG A 476 8.85 -37.02 -0.91
C ARG A 476 9.24 -36.22 0.32
N ILE A 477 8.47 -35.19 0.66
CA ILE A 477 8.67 -34.37 1.87
C ILE A 477 8.72 -35.26 3.11
N ARG A 478 7.70 -36.09 3.33
CA ARG A 478 7.65 -36.98 4.51
C ARG A 478 8.84 -37.95 4.57
N ALA A 479 9.25 -38.50 3.43
CA ALA A 479 10.42 -39.39 3.37
C ALA A 479 11.72 -38.66 3.72
N SER A 480 11.91 -37.45 3.19
CA SER A 480 13.06 -36.59 3.48
C SER A 480 13.08 -36.13 4.94
N LEU A 481 11.96 -35.62 5.47
CA LEU A 481 11.86 -35.22 6.88
C LEU A 481 12.19 -36.39 7.82
N GLY A 482 11.66 -37.59 7.54
CA GLY A 482 11.99 -38.78 8.33
C GLY A 482 13.46 -39.21 8.22
N HIS A 483 14.15 -38.90 7.13
CA HIS A 483 15.61 -39.11 7.04
C HIS A 483 16.38 -38.14 7.94
N VAL A 484 16.01 -36.86 7.90
CA VAL A 484 16.60 -35.83 8.78
C VAL A 484 16.39 -36.18 10.26
N ASP A 485 15.20 -36.65 10.62
CA ASP A 485 14.91 -37.08 11.99
C ASP A 485 15.83 -38.22 12.46
N ARG A 486 15.95 -39.28 11.66
CA ARG A 486 16.84 -40.40 11.98
C ARG A 486 18.31 -39.99 12.06
N GLN A 487 18.74 -39.07 11.20
CA GLN A 487 20.11 -38.55 11.23
C GLN A 487 20.36 -37.74 12.51
N CYS A 488 19.42 -36.86 12.87
CA CYS A 488 19.49 -36.07 14.10
C CYS A 488 19.59 -36.96 15.35
N GLU A 489 18.79 -38.02 15.43
CA GLU A 489 18.85 -38.99 16.53
C GLU A 489 20.21 -39.69 16.58
N ALA A 490 20.71 -40.17 15.43
CA ALA A 490 22.01 -40.83 15.35
C ALA A 490 23.18 -39.91 15.75
N ASP A 491 23.15 -38.63 15.36
CA ASP A 491 24.18 -37.65 15.71
C ASP A 491 24.16 -37.34 17.21
N ILE A 492 22.96 -37.20 17.81
CA ILE A 492 22.80 -37.00 19.26
C ILE A 492 23.34 -38.21 20.03
N ASP A 493 23.02 -39.42 19.58
CA ASP A 493 23.50 -40.64 20.23
C ASP A 493 25.03 -40.78 20.12
N ALA A 494 25.61 -40.42 18.96
CA ALA A 494 27.06 -40.41 18.77
C ALA A 494 27.78 -39.46 19.76
N ILE A 495 27.27 -38.24 19.95
CA ILE A 495 27.84 -37.28 20.90
C ILE A 495 27.76 -37.79 22.33
N LYS A 496 26.62 -38.36 22.74
CA LYS A 496 26.46 -38.94 24.08
C LYS A 496 27.44 -40.08 24.31
N MET A 497 27.59 -40.99 23.34
CA MET A 497 28.54 -42.09 23.41
C MET A 497 29.99 -41.62 23.49
N GLU A 498 30.34 -40.56 22.75
CA GLU A 498 31.67 -39.95 22.83
C GLU A 498 31.93 -39.34 24.21
N ALA A 499 30.98 -38.59 24.76
CA ALA A 499 31.08 -38.01 26.10
C ALA A 499 31.27 -39.09 27.18
N ASP A 500 30.44 -40.15 27.14
CA ASP A 500 30.54 -41.29 28.06
C ASP A 500 31.89 -42.01 27.96
N TRP A 501 32.41 -42.17 26.73
CA TRP A 501 33.70 -42.82 26.48
C TRP A 501 34.90 -42.00 26.99
N ILE A 502 34.85 -40.67 26.89
CA ILE A 502 35.90 -39.79 27.41
C ILE A 502 35.88 -39.80 28.95
N GLU A 503 34.71 -39.74 29.57
CA GLU A 503 34.57 -39.78 31.03
C GLU A 503 35.07 -41.11 31.62
N ALA A 504 34.85 -42.22 30.91
CA ALA A 504 35.38 -43.53 31.28
C ALA A 504 36.92 -43.61 31.32
N ARG A 505 37.65 -42.67 30.69
CA ARG A 505 39.12 -42.57 30.68
C ARG A 505 39.69 -41.76 31.84
N GLY A 506 38.84 -41.23 32.71
CA GLY A 506 39.21 -40.58 33.97
C GLY A 506 38.19 -39.51 34.36
N PRO A 507 37.78 -39.44 35.64
CA PRO A 507 36.76 -38.49 36.09
C PRO A 507 37.18 -37.04 35.79
N GLY A 508 36.27 -36.27 35.18
CA GLY A 508 36.51 -34.88 34.80
C GLY A 508 37.35 -34.69 33.53
N ARG A 509 37.50 -35.73 32.71
CA ARG A 509 38.13 -35.64 31.37
C ARG A 509 37.11 -35.44 30.25
N GLY A 510 35.83 -35.75 30.48
CA GLY A 510 34.75 -35.50 29.52
C GLY A 510 34.47 -34.01 29.32
N PRO A 511 33.84 -33.62 28.19
CA PRO A 511 33.30 -32.28 28.03
C PRO A 511 32.31 -31.99 29.17
N ALA A 512 32.19 -30.72 29.55
CA ALA A 512 31.22 -30.36 30.58
C ALA A 512 29.80 -30.74 30.12
N ALA A 513 28.91 -31.11 31.05
CA ALA A 513 27.51 -31.42 30.70
C ALA A 513 26.84 -30.27 29.92
N ALA A 514 27.19 -29.01 30.24
CA ALA A 514 26.73 -27.83 29.53
C ALA A 514 27.24 -27.75 28.08
N GLU A 515 28.47 -28.20 27.80
CA GLU A 515 29.02 -28.25 26.44
C GLU A 515 28.33 -29.32 25.61
N THR A 516 28.07 -30.49 26.19
CA THR A 516 27.35 -31.59 25.53
C THR A 516 25.92 -31.17 25.19
N GLU A 517 25.20 -30.51 26.11
CA GLU A 517 23.84 -30.02 25.83
C GLU A 517 23.86 -28.92 24.74
N ALA A 518 24.85 -28.03 24.75
CA ALA A 518 25.01 -27.01 23.71
C ALA A 518 25.26 -27.63 22.31
N GLN A 519 26.06 -28.70 22.23
CA GLN A 519 26.26 -29.45 21.00
C GLN A 519 24.98 -30.15 20.53
N ILE A 520 24.23 -30.77 21.44
CA ILE A 520 22.93 -31.41 21.15
C ILE A 520 21.95 -30.37 20.61
N GLU A 521 21.84 -29.19 21.21
CA GLU A 521 20.98 -28.12 20.70
C GLU A 521 21.47 -27.61 19.33
N GLY A 522 22.79 -27.55 19.12
CA GLY A 522 23.37 -27.26 17.80
C GLY A 522 22.93 -28.24 16.71
N ILE A 523 22.90 -29.55 17.02
CA ILE A 523 22.38 -30.59 16.11
C ILE A 523 20.89 -30.40 15.86
N ARG A 524 20.09 -30.19 16.92
CA ARG A 524 18.64 -29.95 16.78
C ARG A 524 18.36 -28.73 15.88
N GLN A 525 19.13 -27.65 16.02
CA GLN A 525 19.03 -26.47 15.17
C GLN A 525 19.46 -26.73 13.72
N ALA A 526 20.50 -27.55 13.50
CA ALA A 526 20.88 -27.99 12.16
C ALA A 526 19.77 -28.81 11.50
N ALA A 527 19.20 -29.77 12.23
CA ALA A 527 18.07 -30.58 11.75
C ALA A 527 16.83 -29.73 11.43
N ARG A 528 16.49 -28.74 12.27
CA ARG A 528 15.40 -27.78 11.97
C ARG A 528 15.65 -27.03 10.66
N ARG A 529 16.87 -26.53 10.43
CA ARG A 529 17.25 -25.84 9.19
C ARG A 529 17.19 -26.76 7.97
N GLU A 530 17.61 -28.01 8.10
CA GLU A 530 17.55 -28.99 7.02
C GLU A 530 16.10 -29.36 6.66
N LYS A 531 15.24 -29.57 7.67
CA LYS A 531 13.80 -29.77 7.44
C LYS A 531 13.18 -28.58 6.73
N GLN A 532 13.53 -27.36 7.13
CA GLN A 532 13.06 -26.15 6.47
C GLN A 532 13.51 -26.08 5.01
N ALA A 533 14.77 -26.43 4.72
CA ALA A 533 15.29 -26.50 3.36
C ALA A 533 14.52 -27.52 2.50
N VAL A 534 14.15 -28.68 3.06
CA VAL A 534 13.30 -29.69 2.40
C VAL A 534 11.91 -29.13 2.10
N LEU A 535 11.25 -28.53 3.10
CA LEU A 535 9.93 -27.92 2.94
C LEU A 535 9.94 -26.79 1.92
N ARG A 536 10.98 -25.96 1.94
CA ARG A 536 11.13 -24.88 0.95
C ARG A 536 11.29 -25.44 -0.45
N ALA A 537 12.25 -26.35 -0.67
CA ALA A 537 12.57 -26.87 -1.99
C ALA A 537 11.41 -27.67 -2.62
N LEU A 538 10.72 -28.49 -1.82
CA LEU A 538 9.67 -29.38 -2.31
C LEU A 538 8.26 -28.84 -2.09
N GLY A 539 8.03 -28.01 -1.08
CA GLY A 539 6.73 -27.45 -0.75
C GLY A 539 6.43 -26.19 -1.56
N HIS A 540 7.40 -25.28 -1.67
CA HIS A 540 7.21 -23.94 -2.24
C HIS A 540 7.97 -23.72 -3.54
N ASP A 541 9.27 -24.00 -3.60
CA ASP A 541 10.17 -23.54 -4.67
C ASP A 541 10.35 -24.56 -5.81
N PHE A 542 9.62 -25.68 -5.80
CA PHE A 542 9.78 -26.79 -6.77
C PHE A 542 9.54 -26.40 -8.24
N TRP A 543 8.86 -25.27 -8.47
CA TRP A 543 8.58 -24.72 -9.80
C TRP A 543 9.57 -23.63 -10.23
N ARG A 544 10.38 -23.08 -9.31
CA ARG A 544 11.35 -22.04 -9.65
C ARG A 544 12.42 -22.62 -10.59
N ASN A 545 12.74 -21.87 -11.66
CA ASN A 545 13.68 -22.29 -12.70
C ASN A 545 13.30 -23.62 -13.39
N ASN A 546 12.04 -24.03 -13.33
CA ASN A 546 11.53 -25.19 -14.04
C ASN A 546 10.84 -24.73 -15.34
N PRO A 547 11.39 -25.03 -16.53
CA PRO A 547 10.83 -24.55 -17.79
C PRO A 547 9.46 -25.16 -18.12
N HIS A 548 9.07 -26.24 -17.45
CA HIS A 548 7.79 -26.94 -17.69
C HIS A 548 6.66 -26.49 -16.75
N ILE A 549 6.94 -25.63 -15.76
CA ILE A 549 5.93 -25.11 -14.83
C ILE A 549 6.02 -23.59 -14.84
N SER A 550 4.98 -22.93 -15.34
CA SER A 550 4.94 -21.46 -15.26
C SER A 550 4.91 -20.96 -13.82
N PRO A 551 5.43 -19.75 -13.54
CA PRO A 551 5.31 -19.13 -12.22
C PRO A 551 3.88 -19.12 -11.67
N ILE A 552 2.88 -18.79 -12.50
CA ILE A 552 1.46 -18.80 -12.10
C ILE A 552 1.01 -20.21 -11.70
N SER A 553 1.24 -21.22 -12.56
CA SER A 553 0.86 -22.61 -12.29
C SER A 553 1.57 -23.16 -11.06
N GLY A 554 2.86 -22.86 -10.92
CA GLY A 554 3.70 -23.26 -9.80
C GLY A 554 3.17 -22.74 -8.47
N ALA A 555 2.99 -21.42 -8.37
CA ALA A 555 2.49 -20.75 -7.18
C ALA A 555 1.10 -21.26 -6.74
N LEU A 556 0.18 -21.48 -7.69
CA LEU A 556 -1.14 -22.03 -7.38
C LEU A 556 -1.06 -23.49 -6.93
N SER A 557 -0.23 -24.29 -7.60
CA SER A 557 -0.12 -25.72 -7.29
C SER A 557 0.48 -26.03 -5.92
N VAL A 558 1.18 -25.08 -5.28
CA VAL A 558 1.58 -25.13 -3.86
C VAL A 558 0.36 -25.46 -2.99
N PHE A 559 -0.77 -24.82 -3.27
CA PHE A 559 -2.04 -24.94 -2.54
C PHE A 559 -3.01 -25.95 -3.14
N GLY A 560 -2.56 -26.74 -4.13
CA GLY A 560 -3.43 -27.66 -4.87
C GLY A 560 -4.38 -26.96 -5.85
N LEU A 561 -4.09 -25.70 -6.20
CA LEU A 561 -4.88 -24.91 -7.14
C LEU A 561 -4.29 -24.95 -8.55
N THR A 562 -5.14 -24.61 -9.51
CA THR A 562 -4.81 -24.48 -10.93
C THR A 562 -5.18 -23.08 -11.43
N VAL A 563 -4.81 -22.78 -12.68
CA VAL A 563 -5.24 -21.53 -13.32
C VAL A 563 -6.76 -21.37 -13.34
N GLN A 564 -7.55 -22.45 -13.25
CA GLN A 564 -9.02 -22.39 -13.21
C GLN A 564 -9.57 -21.77 -11.93
N ASP A 565 -8.78 -21.76 -10.86
CA ASP A 565 -9.19 -21.32 -9.53
C ASP A 565 -8.93 -19.82 -9.28
N ILE A 566 -8.36 -19.10 -10.26
CA ILE A 566 -8.30 -17.63 -10.21
C ILE A 566 -9.72 -17.11 -10.50
N SER A 567 -10.39 -16.55 -9.50
CA SER A 567 -11.80 -16.14 -9.62
C SER A 567 -11.95 -14.81 -10.34
N PHE A 568 -11.06 -13.85 -10.04
CA PHE A 568 -11.13 -12.50 -10.59
C PHE A 568 -9.75 -11.84 -10.72
N ALA A 569 -9.70 -10.78 -11.52
CA ALA A 569 -8.54 -9.92 -11.69
C ALA A 569 -8.89 -8.47 -11.32
N SER A 570 -8.14 -7.89 -10.38
CA SER A 570 -8.14 -6.46 -10.13
C SER A 570 -7.17 -5.79 -11.09
N MET A 571 -7.73 -5.14 -12.09
CA MET A 571 -7.02 -4.61 -13.23
C MET A 571 -6.36 -3.27 -12.89
N HIS A 572 -5.25 -2.96 -13.53
CA HIS A 572 -4.71 -1.61 -13.55
C HIS A 572 -5.73 -0.64 -14.15
N GLY A 573 -6.37 -0.96 -15.28
CA GLY A 573 -7.57 -0.29 -15.80
C GLY A 573 -7.54 1.23 -15.65
N THR A 574 -6.66 1.90 -16.40
CA THR A 574 -6.42 3.35 -16.23
C THR A 574 -7.36 4.24 -17.03
N ALA A 575 -8.32 3.67 -17.77
CA ALA A 575 -9.13 4.42 -18.73
C ALA A 575 -8.30 5.07 -19.84
N THR A 576 -7.08 4.57 -20.08
CA THR A 576 -6.26 4.95 -21.23
C THR A 576 -6.39 3.89 -22.32
N ARG A 577 -6.35 4.31 -23.59
CA ARG A 577 -6.60 3.42 -24.73
C ARG A 577 -5.60 2.28 -24.81
N LEU A 578 -4.31 2.62 -24.69
CA LEU A 578 -3.20 1.66 -24.83
C LEU A 578 -3.11 0.70 -23.65
N ASN A 579 -3.24 1.19 -22.41
CA ASN A 579 -3.16 0.33 -21.23
C ASN A 579 -4.27 -0.70 -21.23
N ASP A 580 -5.52 -0.27 -21.34
CA ASP A 580 -6.67 -1.15 -21.14
C ASP A 580 -6.69 -2.26 -22.21
N LEU A 581 -6.30 -1.95 -23.45
CA LEU A 581 -6.12 -2.94 -24.51
C LEU A 581 -4.95 -3.89 -24.21
N ASN A 582 -3.79 -3.36 -23.82
CA ASN A 582 -2.59 -4.15 -23.51
C ASN A 582 -2.83 -5.12 -22.35
N GLU A 583 -3.44 -4.62 -21.28
CA GLU A 583 -3.73 -5.37 -20.07
C GLU A 583 -4.73 -6.50 -20.33
N CYS A 584 -5.84 -6.20 -21.02
CA CYS A 584 -6.81 -7.23 -21.41
C CYS A 584 -6.16 -8.30 -22.30
N ALA A 585 -5.41 -7.88 -23.33
CA ALA A 585 -4.69 -8.80 -24.20
C ALA A 585 -3.65 -9.66 -23.47
N THR A 586 -3.00 -9.09 -22.45
CA THR A 586 -1.98 -9.78 -21.67
C THR A 586 -2.59 -10.87 -20.81
N LEU A 587 -3.61 -10.54 -20.00
CA LEU A 587 -4.27 -11.51 -19.15
C LEU A 587 -4.99 -12.60 -19.94
N ASP A 588 -5.70 -12.24 -21.01
CA ASP A 588 -6.37 -13.23 -21.86
C ASP A 588 -5.37 -14.21 -22.50
N ARG A 589 -4.19 -13.75 -22.91
CA ARG A 589 -3.13 -14.63 -23.42
C ARG A 589 -2.51 -15.49 -22.33
N GLN A 590 -2.32 -14.98 -21.11
CA GLN A 590 -1.87 -15.80 -19.98
C GLN A 590 -2.86 -16.93 -19.72
N MET A 591 -4.15 -16.60 -19.57
CA MET A 591 -5.19 -17.59 -19.29
C MET A 591 -5.29 -18.63 -20.41
N ARG A 592 -5.30 -18.19 -21.68
CA ARG A 592 -5.31 -19.10 -22.84
C ARG A 592 -4.08 -20.01 -22.88
N HIS A 593 -2.89 -19.46 -22.65
CA HIS A 593 -1.62 -20.22 -22.70
C HIS A 593 -1.52 -21.26 -21.58
N LEU A 594 -2.06 -20.95 -20.40
CA LEU A 594 -2.11 -21.85 -19.25
C LEU A 594 -3.25 -22.87 -19.33
N GLY A 595 -4.10 -22.81 -20.36
CA GLY A 595 -5.19 -23.75 -20.57
C GLY A 595 -6.42 -23.50 -19.69
N ARG A 596 -6.72 -22.23 -19.38
CA ARG A 596 -7.99 -21.84 -18.75
C ARG A 596 -9.17 -22.34 -19.60
N ASP A 597 -10.20 -22.86 -18.95
CA ASP A 597 -11.35 -23.47 -19.64
C ASP A 597 -12.21 -22.41 -20.33
N PRO A 598 -12.67 -22.65 -21.57
CA PRO A 598 -13.67 -21.80 -22.21
C PRO A 598 -14.93 -21.69 -21.36
N GLY A 599 -15.46 -20.47 -21.20
CA GLY A 599 -16.64 -20.22 -20.36
C GLY A 599 -16.33 -20.02 -18.87
N ASN A 600 -15.05 -20.06 -18.47
CA ASN A 600 -14.61 -19.74 -17.12
C ASN A 600 -13.79 -18.42 -17.11
N PRO A 601 -14.38 -17.24 -17.40
CA PRO A 601 -13.65 -15.99 -17.47
C PRO A 601 -13.23 -15.50 -16.07
N LEU A 602 -12.17 -14.70 -16.03
CA LEU A 602 -11.85 -13.87 -14.87
C LEU A 602 -12.88 -12.74 -14.78
N LEU A 603 -13.54 -12.62 -13.65
CA LEU A 603 -14.30 -11.41 -13.34
C LEU A 603 -13.31 -10.24 -13.20
N THR A 604 -13.61 -9.05 -13.71
CA THR A 604 -12.65 -7.93 -13.68
C THR A 604 -13.12 -6.79 -12.78
N ILE A 605 -12.21 -6.25 -11.98
CA ILE A 605 -12.43 -5.04 -11.17
C ILE A 605 -11.61 -3.90 -11.77
N ALA A 606 -12.21 -2.71 -11.87
CA ALA A 606 -11.54 -1.48 -12.31
C ALA A 606 -11.72 -0.36 -11.27
N GLN A 607 -11.03 -0.50 -10.14
CA GLN A 607 -11.18 0.39 -8.98
C GLN A 607 -10.88 1.87 -9.28
N LYS A 608 -10.05 2.15 -10.29
CA LYS A 608 -9.74 3.54 -10.71
C LYS A 608 -10.97 4.31 -11.19
N SER A 609 -12.07 3.63 -11.54
CA SER A 609 -13.35 4.28 -11.82
C SER A 609 -13.94 5.00 -10.60
N VAL A 610 -13.60 4.55 -9.39
CA VAL A 610 -14.10 5.10 -8.11
C VAL A 610 -13.08 6.07 -7.50
N VAL A 611 -11.82 5.63 -7.39
CA VAL A 611 -10.80 6.37 -6.62
C VAL A 611 -9.88 7.23 -7.48
N GLY A 612 -9.97 7.14 -8.81
CA GLY A 612 -8.97 7.71 -9.72
C GLY A 612 -7.64 6.93 -9.70
N HIS A 613 -6.58 7.52 -10.25
CA HIS A 613 -5.26 6.90 -10.35
C HIS A 613 -4.28 7.52 -9.35
N GLY A 614 -4.02 6.83 -8.23
CA GLY A 614 -3.12 7.29 -7.16
C GLY A 614 -1.63 7.12 -7.45
N VAL A 615 -1.22 7.12 -8.72
CA VAL A 615 0.14 6.84 -9.18
C VAL A 615 0.73 5.63 -8.44
N GLY A 616 1.72 5.80 -7.56
CA GLY A 616 2.38 4.75 -6.80
C GLY A 616 1.50 4.02 -5.79
N ALA A 617 0.43 4.64 -5.29
CA ALA A 617 -0.52 4.00 -4.35
C ALA A 617 -1.49 3.02 -5.01
N SER A 618 -1.63 3.08 -6.34
CA SER A 618 -2.73 2.42 -7.07
C SER A 618 -2.77 0.90 -6.92
N GLY A 619 -1.61 0.24 -6.91
CA GLY A 619 -1.52 -1.21 -6.73
C GLY A 619 -1.90 -1.64 -5.31
N ALA A 620 -1.54 -0.84 -4.30
CA ALA A 620 -1.91 -1.11 -2.91
C ALA A 620 -3.42 -1.01 -2.70
N TRP A 621 -4.08 0.01 -3.27
CA TRP A 621 -5.55 0.09 -3.23
C TRP A 621 -6.23 -1.07 -3.94
N ALA A 622 -5.67 -1.49 -5.08
CA ALA A 622 -6.19 -2.62 -5.84
C ALA A 622 -6.06 -3.95 -5.07
N VAL A 623 -4.97 -4.15 -4.33
CA VAL A 623 -4.81 -5.28 -3.40
C VAL A 623 -5.81 -5.19 -2.26
N ASN A 624 -5.99 -4.03 -1.63
CA ASN A 624 -6.96 -3.85 -0.55
C ASN A 624 -8.39 -4.18 -1.00
N GLY A 625 -8.81 -3.61 -2.15
CA GLY A 625 -10.12 -3.86 -2.75
C GLY A 625 -10.32 -5.33 -3.14
N ALA A 626 -9.29 -5.98 -3.68
CA ALA A 626 -9.33 -7.40 -4.01
C ALA A 626 -9.45 -8.29 -2.76
N LEU A 627 -8.74 -7.97 -1.67
CA LEU A 627 -8.90 -8.67 -0.39
C LEU A 627 -10.34 -8.52 0.12
N GLN A 628 -10.91 -7.32 0.07
CA GLN A 628 -12.30 -7.09 0.49
C GLN A 628 -13.32 -7.80 -0.41
N ALA A 629 -13.08 -7.85 -1.73
CA ALA A 629 -13.90 -8.61 -2.67
C ALA A 629 -13.87 -10.11 -2.37
N MET A 630 -12.70 -10.65 -2.05
CA MET A 630 -12.53 -12.05 -1.64
C MET A 630 -13.33 -12.41 -0.38
N HIS A 631 -13.29 -11.57 0.66
CA HIS A 631 -13.98 -11.85 1.93
C HIS A 631 -15.48 -11.56 1.91
N SER A 632 -15.92 -10.60 1.08
CA SER A 632 -17.34 -10.25 0.96
C SER A 632 -18.10 -11.09 -0.06
N GLY A 633 -17.41 -11.69 -1.03
CA GLY A 633 -18.04 -12.34 -2.18
C GLY A 633 -18.61 -11.34 -3.19
N ILE A 634 -18.37 -10.04 -3.03
CA ILE A 634 -18.83 -9.00 -3.96
C ILE A 634 -17.66 -8.63 -4.86
N ILE A 635 -17.79 -8.88 -6.16
CA ILE A 635 -16.84 -8.40 -7.17
C ILE A 635 -17.40 -7.09 -7.76
N PRO A 636 -16.82 -5.92 -7.44
CA PRO A 636 -17.37 -4.64 -7.87
C PRO A 636 -17.33 -4.45 -9.38
N GLY A 637 -18.47 -4.08 -9.96
CA GLY A 637 -18.56 -3.70 -11.36
C GLY A 637 -18.02 -2.29 -11.60
N ASN A 638 -17.58 -2.02 -12.83
CA ASN A 638 -17.23 -0.67 -13.24
C ASN A 638 -18.52 0.11 -13.58
N ARG A 639 -19.07 0.86 -12.62
CA ARG A 639 -20.30 1.66 -12.83
C ARG A 639 -20.20 2.68 -13.96
N ASN A 640 -18.98 3.09 -14.30
CA ASN A 640 -18.72 4.01 -15.40
C ASN A 640 -18.51 3.28 -16.75
N ALA A 641 -18.63 1.95 -16.79
CA ALA A 641 -18.62 1.16 -18.03
C ALA A 641 -19.96 1.22 -18.75
N ASP A 642 -20.24 2.36 -19.38
CA ASP A 642 -21.47 2.59 -20.13
C ASP A 642 -21.55 1.74 -21.41
N ASP A 643 -20.45 1.69 -22.17
CA ASP A 643 -20.32 0.89 -23.39
C ASP A 643 -18.88 0.36 -23.49
N ILE A 644 -18.74 -0.96 -23.46
CA ILE A 644 -17.43 -1.63 -23.55
C ILE A 644 -16.89 -1.49 -24.97
N ASP A 645 -15.61 -1.12 -25.09
CA ASP A 645 -14.95 -0.96 -26.38
C ASP A 645 -15.00 -2.26 -27.20
N PRO A 646 -15.55 -2.25 -28.44
CA PRO A 646 -15.61 -3.43 -29.30
C PRO A 646 -14.25 -4.10 -29.56
N HIS A 647 -13.13 -3.38 -29.45
CA HIS A 647 -11.79 -3.96 -29.57
C HIS A 647 -11.43 -4.90 -28.41
N LEU A 648 -12.18 -4.86 -27.31
CA LEU A 648 -11.99 -5.73 -26.15
C LEU A 648 -12.87 -6.99 -26.21
N ALA A 649 -13.81 -7.08 -27.17
CA ALA A 649 -14.76 -8.19 -27.25
C ALA A 649 -14.12 -9.56 -27.55
N GLY A 650 -12.90 -9.60 -28.10
CA GLY A 650 -12.19 -10.84 -28.44
C GLY A 650 -11.38 -11.47 -27.31
N PHE A 651 -11.49 -10.95 -26.07
CA PHE A 651 -10.78 -11.46 -24.91
C PHE A 651 -11.67 -12.37 -24.07
N ASP A 652 -11.93 -13.58 -24.58
CA ASP A 652 -12.92 -14.54 -24.06
C ASP A 652 -12.71 -14.96 -22.59
N HIS A 653 -11.50 -14.81 -22.05
CA HIS A 653 -11.20 -15.16 -20.66
C HIS A 653 -11.43 -14.00 -19.68
N LEU A 654 -12.01 -12.89 -20.10
CA LEU A 654 -12.28 -11.72 -19.26
C LEU A 654 -13.76 -11.37 -19.30
N LEU A 655 -14.37 -11.14 -18.14
CA LEU A 655 -15.72 -10.59 -18.02
C LEU A 655 -15.65 -9.16 -17.50
N LEU A 656 -15.79 -8.21 -18.43
CA LEU A 656 -15.84 -6.77 -18.17
C LEU A 656 -17.28 -6.38 -17.78
N ALA A 657 -17.56 -6.33 -16.47
CA ALA A 657 -18.89 -6.04 -15.94
C ALA A 657 -19.04 -4.57 -15.50
N ASN A 658 -20.22 -4.00 -15.75
CA ASN A 658 -20.60 -2.68 -15.25
C ASN A 658 -21.35 -2.74 -13.90
N GLU A 659 -21.94 -3.90 -13.59
CA GLU A 659 -22.65 -4.20 -12.36
C GLU A 659 -21.85 -5.14 -11.46
N ASN A 660 -22.16 -5.13 -10.17
CA ASN A 660 -21.53 -6.03 -9.21
C ASN A 660 -21.93 -7.48 -9.49
N ILE A 661 -20.96 -8.38 -9.33
CA ILE A 661 -21.21 -9.82 -9.38
C ILE A 661 -21.06 -10.35 -7.96
N VAL A 662 -22.13 -10.93 -7.43
CA VAL A 662 -22.15 -11.50 -6.07
C VAL A 662 -22.00 -13.01 -6.17
N VAL A 663 -20.96 -13.53 -5.54
CA VAL A 663 -20.66 -14.95 -5.38
C VAL A 663 -20.60 -15.29 -3.90
N ARG A 664 -20.60 -16.57 -3.54
CA ARG A 664 -20.32 -16.94 -2.15
C ARG A 664 -18.83 -16.67 -1.89
N PRO A 665 -18.46 -16.06 -0.74
CA PRO A 665 -17.06 -15.88 -0.38
C PRO A 665 -16.26 -17.19 -0.46
N ASP A 666 -16.90 -18.32 -0.14
CA ASP A 666 -16.30 -19.65 -0.19
C ASP A 666 -15.95 -20.15 -1.59
N ASP A 667 -16.57 -19.61 -2.62
CA ASP A 667 -16.29 -19.96 -4.02
C ASP A 667 -15.06 -19.18 -4.56
N ILE A 668 -14.60 -18.14 -3.86
CA ILE A 668 -13.41 -17.37 -4.24
C ILE A 668 -12.15 -18.05 -3.69
N LYS A 669 -11.29 -18.54 -4.59
CA LYS A 669 -10.08 -19.28 -4.22
C LYS A 669 -8.82 -18.44 -4.34
N ALA A 670 -8.69 -17.67 -5.42
CA ALA A 670 -7.57 -16.78 -5.65
C ALA A 670 -7.97 -15.57 -6.51
N PHE A 671 -7.19 -14.50 -6.44
CA PHE A 671 -7.30 -13.36 -7.36
C PHE A 671 -5.94 -12.94 -7.91
N SER A 672 -5.96 -12.22 -9.03
CA SER A 672 -4.78 -11.55 -9.59
C SER A 672 -4.92 -10.03 -9.48
N VAL A 673 -3.82 -9.32 -9.23
CA VAL A 673 -3.74 -7.86 -9.34
C VAL A 673 -2.63 -7.52 -10.32
N THR A 674 -2.92 -6.65 -11.30
CA THR A 674 -1.92 -6.18 -12.27
C THR A 674 -1.71 -4.69 -12.17
N SER A 675 -0.47 -4.24 -12.41
CA SER A 675 -0.13 -2.82 -12.50
C SER A 675 0.94 -2.58 -13.56
N PHE A 676 0.83 -1.45 -14.26
CA PHE A 676 1.77 -1.03 -15.29
C PHE A 676 2.21 0.39 -15.02
N GLY A 677 3.51 0.63 -15.00
CA GLY A 677 4.12 1.92 -14.79
C GLY A 677 5.03 2.36 -15.92
N PHE A 678 5.27 3.66 -15.95
CA PHE A 678 6.24 4.28 -16.85
C PHE A 678 7.61 3.61 -16.76
N GLY A 679 8.32 3.55 -17.88
CA GLY A 679 9.64 2.94 -17.93
C GLY A 679 9.60 1.42 -17.91
N GLN A 680 8.57 0.81 -18.51
CA GLN A 680 8.40 -0.63 -18.61
C GLN A 680 8.33 -1.33 -17.24
N LYS A 681 7.58 -0.74 -16.30
CA LYS A 681 7.39 -1.31 -14.97
C LYS A 681 6.10 -2.13 -14.93
N GLY A 682 6.16 -3.39 -15.36
CA GLY A 682 5.04 -4.32 -15.25
C GLY A 682 5.11 -5.13 -13.95
N ALA A 683 3.96 -5.27 -13.27
CA ALA A 683 3.84 -6.02 -12.03
C ALA A 683 2.56 -6.86 -12.01
N GLN A 684 2.65 -8.09 -11.50
CA GLN A 684 1.50 -8.96 -11.26
C GLN A 684 1.65 -9.66 -9.90
N VAL A 685 0.56 -9.69 -9.14
CA VAL A 685 0.46 -10.38 -7.86
C VAL A 685 -0.68 -11.38 -7.94
N ILE A 686 -0.50 -12.57 -7.35
CA ILE A 686 -1.58 -13.55 -7.13
C ILE A 686 -1.69 -13.79 -5.64
N VAL A 687 -2.90 -13.67 -5.11
CA VAL A 687 -3.23 -13.90 -3.71
C VAL A 687 -4.22 -15.05 -3.61
N VAL A 688 -3.94 -15.99 -2.72
CA VAL A 688 -4.76 -17.15 -2.44
C VAL A 688 -5.52 -16.93 -1.13
N HIS A 689 -6.75 -17.44 -1.06
CA HIS A 689 -7.61 -17.32 0.11
C HIS A 689 -6.97 -17.96 1.36
N PRO A 690 -7.08 -17.37 2.56
CA PRO A 690 -6.44 -17.87 3.79
C PRO A 690 -6.83 -19.31 4.19
N ARG A 691 -8.03 -19.78 3.86
CA ARG A 691 -8.46 -21.19 4.03
C ARG A 691 -7.43 -22.23 3.57
N TYR A 692 -6.65 -21.93 2.52
CA TYR A 692 -5.61 -22.85 2.01
C TYR A 692 -4.37 -22.89 2.90
N LEU A 693 -4.10 -21.83 3.67
CA LEU A 693 -3.13 -21.86 4.76
C LEU A 693 -3.63 -22.72 5.93
N TYR A 694 -4.92 -22.64 6.27
CA TYR A 694 -5.48 -23.42 7.38
C TYR A 694 -5.49 -24.93 7.11
N ALA A 695 -5.45 -25.33 5.84
CA ALA A 695 -5.24 -26.72 5.42
C ALA A 695 -3.84 -27.27 5.75
N ALA A 696 -2.87 -26.38 6.01
CA ALA A 696 -1.48 -26.71 6.31
C ALA A 696 -1.15 -26.73 7.81
N VAL A 697 -2.09 -26.34 8.67
CA VAL A 697 -1.95 -26.37 10.14
C VAL A 697 -2.83 -27.46 10.74
N SER A 698 -2.43 -27.98 11.89
CA SER A 698 -3.23 -28.96 12.64
C SER A 698 -4.45 -28.30 13.30
N GLU A 699 -5.48 -29.09 13.59
CA GLU A 699 -6.69 -28.61 14.28
C GLU A 699 -6.39 -27.92 15.64
N PRO A 700 -5.49 -28.46 16.52
CA PRO A 700 -5.12 -27.77 17.76
C PRO A 700 -4.47 -26.40 17.52
N GLU A 701 -3.59 -26.30 16.52
CA GLU A 701 -2.93 -25.04 16.16
C GLU A 701 -3.93 -24.01 15.62
N TYR A 702 -4.86 -24.45 14.76
CA TYR A 702 -5.93 -23.60 14.25
C TYR A 702 -6.83 -23.06 15.37
N CYS A 703 -7.26 -23.93 16.30
CA CYS A 703 -8.08 -23.54 17.43
C CYS A 703 -7.37 -22.52 18.34
N ALA A 704 -6.07 -22.72 18.60
CA ALA A 704 -5.26 -21.78 19.37
C ALA A 704 -5.10 -20.43 18.64
N TYR A 705 -4.83 -20.46 17.34
CA TYR A 705 -4.76 -19.28 16.49
C TYR A 705 -6.08 -18.48 16.51
N ARG A 706 -7.20 -19.17 16.29
CA ARG A 706 -8.54 -18.58 16.27
C ARG A 706 -8.86 -17.84 17.58
N ALA A 707 -8.56 -18.46 18.73
CA ALA A 707 -8.78 -17.85 20.03
C ALA A 707 -7.99 -16.53 20.19
N LYS A 708 -6.73 -16.49 19.74
CA LYS A 708 -5.89 -15.28 19.75
C LYS A 708 -6.46 -14.21 18.82
N GLN A 709 -6.82 -14.57 17.59
CA GLN A 709 -7.34 -13.63 16.59
C GLN A 709 -8.63 -12.96 17.06
N ILE A 710 -9.60 -13.72 17.57
CA ILE A 710 -10.86 -13.17 18.10
C ILE A 710 -10.60 -12.18 19.26
N SER A 711 -9.64 -12.46 20.13
CA SER A 711 -9.24 -11.54 21.19
C SER A 711 -8.68 -10.24 20.63
N ARG A 712 -7.80 -10.32 19.62
CA ARG A 712 -7.25 -9.14 18.93
C ARG A 712 -8.30 -8.30 18.24
N ALA A 713 -9.26 -8.91 17.54
CA ALA A 713 -10.33 -8.17 16.85
C ALA A 713 -11.13 -7.28 17.82
N ARG A 714 -11.40 -7.77 19.04
CA ARG A 714 -12.07 -7.00 20.10
C ARG A 714 -11.22 -5.84 20.60
N ILE A 715 -9.91 -6.06 20.76
CA ILE A 715 -8.96 -5.04 21.19
C ILE A 715 -8.82 -3.94 20.12
N ALA A 716 -8.66 -4.31 18.85
CA ALA A 716 -8.56 -3.38 17.73
C ALA A 716 -9.81 -2.52 17.58
N SER A 717 -11.00 -3.12 17.68
CA SER A 717 -12.28 -2.40 17.61
C SER A 717 -12.42 -1.38 18.75
N ARG A 718 -11.95 -1.73 19.96
CA ARG A 718 -11.93 -0.80 21.11
C ARG A 718 -10.97 0.37 20.90
N GLU A 719 -9.79 0.13 20.34
CA GLU A 719 -8.84 1.22 20.08
C GLU A 719 -9.29 2.13 18.94
N LEU A 720 -9.99 1.60 17.93
CA LEU A 720 -10.65 2.42 16.91
C LEU A 720 -11.66 3.38 17.54
N ASP A 721 -12.56 2.84 18.39
CA ASP A 721 -13.56 3.63 19.11
C ASP A 721 -12.93 4.73 19.97
N ARG A 722 -11.89 4.40 20.76
CA ARG A 722 -11.14 5.38 21.56
C ARG A 722 -10.50 6.46 20.72
N GLY A 723 -9.90 6.08 19.59
CA GLY A 723 -9.28 7.01 18.65
C GLY A 723 -10.28 8.02 18.09
N LEU A 724 -11.42 7.54 17.61
CA LEU A 724 -12.52 8.38 17.12
C LEU A 724 -13.10 9.30 18.21
N HIS A 725 -13.09 8.83 19.47
CA HIS A 725 -13.56 9.56 20.65
C HIS A 725 -12.52 10.50 21.28
N GLY A 726 -11.45 10.83 20.56
CA GLY A 726 -10.52 11.91 20.88
C GLY A 726 -9.24 11.49 21.61
N GLU A 727 -8.99 10.18 21.79
CA GLU A 727 -7.70 9.69 22.33
C GLU A 727 -6.62 9.60 21.24
N GLY A 728 -6.99 9.73 19.96
CA GLY A 728 -6.08 9.53 18.83
C GLY A 728 -5.79 8.05 18.57
N MET A 729 -5.54 7.71 17.30
CA MET A 729 -5.12 6.36 16.91
C MET A 729 -3.60 6.26 16.82
N PHE A 730 -2.95 7.34 16.40
CA PHE A 730 -1.51 7.49 16.28
C PHE A 730 -0.90 7.76 17.65
N LYS A 731 0.10 6.94 18.01
CA LYS A 731 0.83 7.03 19.27
C LYS A 731 2.32 7.05 18.95
N ALA A 732 2.92 8.24 18.94
CA ALA A 732 4.35 8.40 18.68
C ALA A 732 5.19 7.66 19.74
N LYS A 733 6.26 7.01 19.31
CA LYS A 733 7.25 6.42 20.21
C LYS A 733 8.32 7.45 20.56
N GLU A 734 8.55 7.61 21.86
CA GLU A 734 9.57 8.54 22.39
C GLU A 734 10.93 7.88 22.62
N ALA A 735 10.95 6.55 22.73
CA ALA A 735 12.15 5.76 23.03
C ALA A 735 12.18 4.46 22.22
N PRO A 736 13.38 3.90 21.94
CA PRO A 736 13.51 2.59 21.31
C PRO A 736 12.89 1.48 22.18
N PRO A 737 12.62 0.31 21.61
CA PRO A 737 11.96 -0.80 22.31
C PRO A 737 12.83 -1.47 23.38
N TYR A 738 14.16 -1.29 23.31
CA TYR A 738 15.13 -1.90 24.22
C TYR A 738 15.58 -0.95 25.35
N VAL A 739 15.87 -1.54 26.52
CA VAL A 739 16.39 -0.84 27.71
C VAL A 739 17.82 -1.32 27.97
N GLY A 740 18.74 -0.39 28.24
CA GLY A 740 20.14 -0.70 28.56
C GLY A 740 21.09 -0.43 27.39
N ASP A 741 22.10 -1.30 27.22
CA ASP A 741 23.11 -1.15 26.18
C ASP A 741 22.55 -1.54 24.80
N GLU A 742 22.37 -0.53 23.95
CA GLU A 742 21.92 -0.68 22.57
C GLU A 742 22.77 -1.65 21.77
N HIS A 743 24.11 -1.56 21.84
CA HIS A 743 24.99 -2.43 21.06
C HIS A 743 24.84 -3.89 21.49
N ALA A 744 24.71 -4.14 22.79
CA ALA A 744 24.50 -5.48 23.30
C ALA A 744 23.15 -6.07 22.83
N PHE A 745 22.09 -5.27 22.78
CA PHE A 745 20.80 -5.70 22.25
C PHE A 745 20.90 -6.01 20.76
N LEU A 746 21.41 -5.07 19.96
CA LEU A 746 21.48 -5.19 18.50
C LEU A 746 22.38 -6.33 18.02
N LEU A 747 23.45 -6.65 18.77
CA LEU A 747 24.36 -7.75 18.44
C LEU A 747 23.86 -9.12 18.89
N ASN A 748 22.80 -9.18 19.71
CA ASN A 748 22.21 -10.43 20.16
C ASN A 748 20.92 -10.76 19.37
N PRO A 749 20.95 -11.66 18.39
CA PRO A 749 19.78 -11.98 17.55
C PRO A 749 18.63 -12.65 18.33
N LEU A 750 18.88 -13.12 19.55
CA LEU A 750 17.87 -13.70 20.44
C LEU A 750 17.28 -12.67 21.41
N ALA A 751 17.78 -11.43 21.42
CA ALA A 751 17.24 -10.38 22.28
C ALA A 751 15.78 -10.07 21.89
N ARG A 752 14.92 -9.97 22.91
CA ARG A 752 13.50 -9.66 22.82
C ARG A 752 13.14 -8.67 23.92
N THR A 753 12.08 -7.91 23.71
CA THR A 753 11.54 -7.01 24.73
C THR A 753 10.65 -7.74 25.72
N GLY A 754 10.62 -7.26 26.98
CA GLY A 754 9.80 -7.81 28.06
C GLY A 754 8.30 -7.49 28.01
#